data_AF-A0AAJ6NY63-F1
#
_entry.id   AF-A0AAJ6NY63-F1
#
_cell.length_a   1.000
_cell.length_b   1.000
_cell.length_c   1.000
_cell.angle_alpha   90.00
_cell.angle_beta   90.00
_cell.angle_gamma   90.00
#
_symmetry.space_group_name_H-M   'P 1'
#
loop_
_entity.id
_entity.type
_entity.pdbx_description
1 polymer ?
#
loop_
_entity_poly.entity_id
_entity_poly.type
_entity_poly.pdbx_seq_one_letter_code
_entity_poly.pdbx_strand_id
1 'polypeptide(L)'
;MRHIDYYISSQLSETEENAQRHYTEKLITLDCPPQCFDFATEEQILATKNICRESLGINENTIVYVSGANYYKIIPEQEVTWAKIIANVPNSVLLLYPFNPNWSSSYPCTAFRKRIVNTFAKHGLSEDRLLILEPAPNRADVKERLKISDIYLDSYPYSGMTSLIDPLEVALPTVVMETETSRSRKGASLLQELGIYDLITNNEEDYIKLAIALGNNPELRQQKSAQIKEKMQGNPIFLNSRSYSAKIGSLFQEISSNYITDTLNQNFRLGDINLIIFPDWSQSEESVISELEQVIKTIATYPNSKKITLIININNFTLEYVELLLSSVTINLLMQEDLDITEGLDFFLVENLNYIQWQTILPHIYARIILDHEDKQTLTQVPVNKLLSCQLDNLNNQLYTISKQGNQMRDKIFKNLITYNIKQIPISLPCDHPLPYYQSRFRLYDKFISVVAKYLPNSQDFIIDIGANIGDTTALMLQYCSNPILCVEADKEFFSIMEHNLSKYRHRTVLVNSFVSGNDYKNVELVKSKGTVRAIESENNIVKSDSLKSIINNNNLDRCIFLKTDTDGFDFEILLSSIDVIKEHSPILYWENEISSLKDTEIAKNLLEQLSTINYEKYIVMDNFGNPLFYGGSSFNVEQINQYLLNNIYTQNNTFYYTDIVAFPSKYSYLISHIMSEYNHFIKNYEVYP
;
A
#
# COMPACT_ATOMS: atom_id res chain seq x y z
N MET A 1 -7.48 5.89 15.42
CA MET A 1 -8.48 6.77 14.78
C MET A 1 -8.72 6.21 13.38
N ARG A 2 -9.96 5.91 12.95
CA ARG A 2 -10.26 5.35 11.61
C ARG A 2 -10.59 6.44 10.56
N HIS A 3 -10.20 7.69 10.81
CA HIS A 3 -10.64 8.86 10.02
C HIS A 3 -9.48 9.69 9.45
N ILE A 4 -8.27 9.14 9.39
CA ILE A 4 -7.10 9.80 8.80
C ILE A 4 -6.56 8.89 7.71
N ASP A 5 -6.57 9.36 6.47
CA ASP A 5 -6.16 8.54 5.31
C ASP A 5 -4.65 8.53 5.14
N TYR A 6 -4.00 9.67 5.36
CA TYR A 6 -2.57 9.88 5.09
C TYR A 6 -1.84 10.53 6.27
N TYR A 7 -0.59 10.10 6.50
CA TYR A 7 0.35 10.77 7.38
C TYR A 7 1.54 11.27 6.56
N ILE A 8 1.74 12.59 6.53
CA ILE A 8 2.86 13.20 5.81
C ILE A 8 4.07 13.26 6.75
N SER A 9 5.13 12.55 6.37
CA SER A 9 6.42 12.52 7.06
C SER A 9 7.57 12.87 6.09
N SER A 10 8.78 12.45 6.43
CA SER A 10 10.02 12.79 5.73
C SER A 10 10.93 11.56 5.65
N GLN A 11 11.53 11.32 4.49
CA GLN A 11 12.50 10.23 4.29
C GLN A 11 13.67 10.34 5.27
N LEU A 12 14.16 11.57 5.53
CA LEU A 12 15.25 11.84 6.48
C LEU A 12 14.89 11.52 7.94
N SER A 13 13.59 11.42 8.26
CA SER A 13 13.13 11.12 9.61
C SER A 13 12.47 9.76 9.77
N GLU A 14 12.26 9.01 8.69
CA GLU A 14 11.69 7.67 8.75
C GLU A 14 12.79 6.61 8.65
N THR A 15 12.47 5.37 9.03
CA THR A 15 13.34 4.21 8.79
C THR A 15 12.89 3.53 7.49
N GLU A 16 13.71 3.61 6.45
CA GLU A 16 13.31 3.29 5.06
C GLU A 16 12.76 1.86 4.89
N GLU A 17 13.17 0.91 5.72
CA GLU A 17 12.83 -0.50 5.51
C GLU A 17 11.43 -0.90 6.01
N ASN A 18 10.80 -0.12 6.92
CA ASN A 18 9.56 -0.57 7.59
C ASN A 18 8.68 0.53 8.23
N ALA A 19 8.93 1.82 7.98
CA ALA A 19 8.23 2.91 8.67
C ALA A 19 6.69 2.79 8.65
N GLN A 20 6.11 2.39 7.51
CA GLN A 20 4.64 2.24 7.32
C GLN A 20 3.97 1.35 8.38
N ARG A 21 4.65 0.34 8.94
CA ARG A 21 4.06 -0.57 9.95
C ARG A 21 3.69 0.14 11.26
N HIS A 22 4.29 1.28 11.52
CA HIS A 22 4.07 2.09 12.72
C HIS A 22 2.91 3.08 12.59
N TYR A 23 2.31 3.18 11.39
CA TYR A 23 1.22 4.11 11.09
C TYR A 23 -0.04 3.34 10.70
N THR A 24 -1.19 3.82 11.17
CA THR A 24 -2.50 3.33 10.72
C THR A 24 -2.90 3.94 9.38
N GLU A 25 -2.43 5.16 9.15
CA GLU A 25 -2.56 5.98 7.95
C GLU A 25 -1.57 5.52 6.87
N LYS A 26 -1.86 5.80 5.60
CA LYS A 26 -0.88 5.65 4.52
C LYS A 26 0.22 6.70 4.69
N LEU A 27 1.44 6.24 4.93
CA LEU A 27 2.61 7.07 5.12
C LEU A 27 3.06 7.63 3.76
N ILE A 28 3.19 8.94 3.69
CA ILE A 28 3.73 9.64 2.53
C ILE A 28 4.91 10.47 2.99
N THR A 29 6.03 10.43 2.26
CA THR A 29 7.27 11.05 2.69
C THR A 29 7.75 12.12 1.73
N LEU A 30 8.27 13.21 2.29
CA LEU A 30 9.04 14.22 1.55
C LEU A 30 10.54 13.91 1.61
N ASP A 31 11.25 14.22 0.54
CA ASP A 31 12.72 14.23 0.49
C ASP A 31 13.28 15.58 1.00
N CYS A 32 13.02 15.85 2.28
CA CYS A 32 13.51 16.99 3.06
C CYS A 32 13.12 16.79 4.54
N PRO A 33 13.62 17.57 5.51
CA PRO A 33 13.19 17.47 6.90
C PRO A 33 11.67 17.64 7.07
N PRO A 34 11.06 17.04 8.09
CA PRO A 34 9.59 16.92 8.21
C PRO A 34 8.85 18.22 8.55
N GLN A 35 9.56 19.31 8.83
CA GLN A 35 8.96 20.59 9.19
C GLN A 35 9.79 21.73 8.60
N CYS A 36 9.11 22.79 8.18
CA CYS A 36 9.70 24.07 7.85
C CYS A 36 9.26 25.12 8.87
N PHE A 37 10.19 26.00 9.23
CA PHE A 37 9.98 27.07 10.17
C PHE A 37 10.11 28.42 9.47
N ASP A 38 9.27 29.37 9.88
CA ASP A 38 9.34 30.75 9.45
C ASP A 38 9.15 31.63 10.68
N PHE A 39 10.16 32.43 10.98
CA PHE A 39 10.19 33.31 12.15
C PHE A 39 10.17 34.79 11.76
N ALA A 40 9.71 35.13 10.55
CA ALA A 40 9.72 36.51 10.04
C ALA A 40 9.03 37.52 10.98
N THR A 41 7.99 37.09 11.73
CA THR A 41 7.30 37.93 12.71
C THR A 41 8.07 38.17 14.00
N GLU A 42 9.12 37.39 14.27
CA GLU A 42 9.94 37.46 15.47
C GLU A 42 11.30 38.14 15.24
N GLU A 43 11.73 38.35 13.99
CA GLU A 43 13.06 38.93 13.67
C GLU A 43 13.28 40.34 14.25
N GLN A 44 12.20 41.10 14.43
CA GLN A 44 12.27 42.47 14.96
C GLN A 44 12.32 42.52 16.50
N ILE A 45 12.11 41.38 17.18
CA ILE A 45 12.11 41.32 18.64
C ILE A 45 13.57 41.31 19.12
N LEU A 46 13.96 42.35 19.85
CA LEU A 46 15.28 42.44 20.45
C LEU A 46 15.33 41.68 21.78
N ALA A 47 16.52 41.18 22.12
CA ALA A 47 16.76 40.59 23.44
C ALA A 47 16.49 41.63 24.54
N THR A 48 15.77 41.22 25.57
CA THR A 48 15.40 42.04 26.73
C THR A 48 16.32 41.81 27.91
N LYS A 49 17.06 40.69 27.90
CA LYS A 49 18.01 40.30 28.94
C LYS A 49 19.40 40.23 28.35
N ASN A 50 20.34 40.94 28.97
CA ASN A 50 21.76 40.74 28.71
C ASN A 50 22.26 39.60 29.62
N ILE A 51 22.69 38.50 29.03
CA ILE A 51 23.26 37.35 29.75
C ILE A 51 24.71 37.17 29.30
N CYS A 52 25.61 37.00 30.27
CA CYS A 52 27.02 36.77 30.01
C CYS A 52 27.51 35.62 30.92
N ARG A 53 28.69 35.08 30.63
CA ARG A 53 29.24 33.96 31.42
C ARG A 53 29.46 34.37 32.88
N GLU A 54 29.94 35.59 33.10
CA GLU A 54 30.22 36.15 34.41
C GLU A 54 28.96 36.28 35.27
N SER A 55 27.83 36.67 34.68
CA SER A 55 26.55 36.78 35.42
C SER A 55 25.97 35.44 35.86
N LEU A 56 26.47 34.34 35.27
CA LEU A 56 26.14 32.96 35.65
C LEU A 56 27.25 32.30 36.48
N GLY A 57 28.32 33.02 36.83
CA GLY A 57 29.46 32.46 37.56
C GLY A 57 30.31 31.48 36.73
N ILE A 58 30.23 31.55 35.40
CA ILE A 58 30.99 30.69 34.47
C ILE A 58 32.28 31.43 34.10
N ASN A 59 33.43 30.74 34.22
CA ASN A 59 34.70 31.29 33.77
C ASN A 59 34.83 31.25 32.24
N GLU A 60 35.61 32.16 31.67
CA GLU A 60 35.79 32.28 30.22
C GLU A 60 36.25 30.96 29.56
N ASN A 61 37.16 30.22 30.21
CA ASN A 61 37.70 28.95 29.70
C ASN A 61 36.84 27.71 29.98
N THR A 62 35.72 27.85 30.70
CA THR A 62 34.85 26.73 31.05
C THR A 62 33.97 26.35 29.86
N ILE A 63 33.91 25.06 29.53
CA ILE A 63 33.05 24.55 28.47
C ILE A 63 31.61 24.51 28.95
N VAL A 64 30.71 25.15 28.20
CA VAL A 64 29.28 25.20 28.51
C VAL A 64 28.54 24.27 27.55
N TYR A 65 28.13 23.11 28.07
CA TYR A 65 27.15 22.27 27.40
C TYR A 65 25.75 22.81 27.69
N VAL A 66 24.91 22.93 26.68
CA VAL A 66 23.57 23.49 26.82
C VAL A 66 22.50 22.59 26.22
N SER A 67 21.33 22.53 26.86
CA SER A 67 20.14 21.91 26.26
C SER A 67 18.87 22.68 26.58
N GLY A 68 18.07 22.89 25.54
CA GLY A 68 16.71 23.43 25.60
C GLY A 68 15.63 22.35 25.55
N ALA A 69 16.00 21.08 25.72
CA ALA A 69 15.05 19.99 25.76
C ALA A 69 14.01 20.24 26.86
N ASN A 70 12.73 20.06 26.53
CA ASN A 70 11.66 20.23 27.50
C ASN A 70 11.80 19.21 28.64
N TYR A 71 11.39 19.58 29.85
CA TYR A 71 11.34 18.72 31.03
C TYR A 71 10.84 17.29 30.74
N TYR A 72 9.77 17.14 29.94
CA TYR A 72 9.19 15.84 29.60
C TYR A 72 10.08 14.94 28.72
N LYS A 73 11.11 15.51 28.08
CA LYS A 73 12.08 14.79 27.26
C LYS A 73 13.32 14.35 28.04
N ILE A 74 13.55 14.92 29.23
CA ILE A 74 14.75 14.65 30.03
C ILE A 74 14.46 13.48 30.98
N ILE A 75 14.52 12.28 30.41
CA ILE A 75 14.37 11.02 31.13
C ILE A 75 15.60 10.72 32.01
N PRO A 76 15.50 9.87 33.05
CA PRO A 76 16.63 9.54 33.93
C PRO A 76 17.91 9.09 33.18
N GLU A 77 17.75 8.33 32.12
CA GLU A 77 18.83 7.82 31.26
C GLU A 77 19.58 8.97 30.56
N GLN A 78 18.84 9.99 30.12
CA GLN A 78 19.42 11.21 29.54
C GLN A 78 20.24 11.99 30.58
N GLU A 79 19.75 12.09 31.82
CA GLU A 79 20.48 12.77 32.91
C GLU A 79 21.81 12.05 33.22
N VAL A 80 21.80 10.72 33.24
CA VAL A 80 22.99 9.90 33.43
C VAL A 80 23.99 10.12 32.28
N THR A 81 23.51 10.14 31.05
CA THR A 81 24.34 10.41 29.85
C THR A 81 25.05 11.75 29.97
N TRP A 82 24.31 12.81 30.29
CA TRP A 82 24.89 14.14 30.46
C TRP A 82 25.86 14.19 31.64
N ALA A 83 25.55 13.54 32.77
CA ALA A 83 26.49 13.45 33.89
C ALA A 83 27.82 12.76 33.48
N LYS A 84 27.77 11.69 32.68
CA LYS A 84 28.98 11.03 32.16
C LYS A 84 29.82 11.97 31.28
N ILE A 85 29.19 12.79 30.43
CA ILE A 85 29.90 13.77 29.60
C ILE A 85 30.61 14.80 30.48
N ILE A 86 29.88 15.40 31.42
CA ILE A 86 30.42 16.44 32.32
C ILE A 86 31.55 15.87 33.21
N ALA A 87 31.44 14.63 33.67
CA ALA A 87 32.50 13.96 34.43
C ALA A 87 33.79 13.76 33.64
N ASN A 88 33.71 13.53 32.33
CA ASN A 88 34.87 13.31 31.45
C ASN A 88 35.46 14.60 30.85
N VAL A 89 34.85 15.75 31.09
CA VAL A 89 35.38 17.06 30.69
C VAL A 89 35.49 17.94 31.94
N PRO A 90 36.64 17.94 32.64
CA PRO A 90 36.75 18.48 34.01
C PRO A 90 36.34 19.96 34.15
N ASN A 91 36.71 20.82 33.20
CA ASN A 91 36.37 22.24 33.20
C ASN A 91 35.12 22.51 32.37
N SER A 92 33.98 21.91 32.74
CA SER A 92 32.70 22.11 32.04
C SER A 92 31.49 22.22 32.97
N VAL A 93 30.43 22.83 32.47
CA VAL A 93 29.12 22.92 33.14
C VAL A 93 28.01 22.46 32.20
N LEU A 94 26.90 22.02 32.78
CA LEU A 94 25.65 21.75 32.06
C LEU A 94 24.63 22.85 32.35
N LEU A 95 24.19 23.55 31.30
CA LEU A 95 23.17 24.58 31.35
C LEU A 95 21.87 24.07 30.73
N LEU A 96 20.79 24.05 31.51
CA LEU A 96 19.46 23.60 31.08
C LEU A 96 18.44 24.73 31.18
N TYR A 97 17.49 24.79 30.25
CA TYR A 97 16.30 25.65 30.36
C TYR A 97 15.02 24.89 29.98
N PRO A 98 14.62 23.87 30.77
CA PRO A 98 13.68 22.84 30.32
C PRO A 98 12.19 23.21 30.45
N PHE A 99 11.85 24.36 31.02
CA PHE A 99 10.50 24.69 31.47
C PHE A 99 9.67 25.50 30.45
N ASN A 100 9.64 25.08 29.19
CA ASN A 100 8.96 25.86 28.14
C ASN A 100 7.45 26.05 28.45
N PRO A 101 6.94 27.30 28.56
CA PRO A 101 5.55 27.57 28.95
C PRO A 101 4.51 27.13 27.91
N ASN A 102 4.90 26.91 26.65
CA ASN A 102 3.98 26.41 25.61
C ASN A 102 3.58 24.94 25.81
N TRP A 103 4.33 24.19 26.62
CA TRP A 103 4.05 22.78 26.92
C TRP A 103 3.29 22.59 28.23
N SER A 104 3.58 23.42 29.22
CA SER A 104 2.91 23.38 30.51
C SER A 104 3.04 24.73 31.19
N SER A 105 1.95 25.17 31.82
CA SER A 105 1.93 26.34 32.69
C SER A 105 2.49 26.04 34.08
N SER A 106 2.76 24.77 34.42
CA SER A 106 3.30 24.36 35.71
C SER A 106 4.29 23.20 35.57
N TYR A 107 5.47 23.32 36.18
CA TYR A 107 6.49 22.28 36.21
C TYR A 107 6.91 21.97 37.66
N PRO A 108 7.24 20.71 37.97
CA PRO A 108 7.75 20.33 39.28
C PRO A 108 9.26 20.67 39.41
N CYS A 109 9.62 21.95 39.29
CA CYS A 109 11.00 22.42 39.17
C CYS A 109 11.92 21.94 40.31
N THR A 110 11.44 21.99 41.56
CA THR A 110 12.20 21.55 42.74
C THR A 110 12.50 20.04 42.69
N ALA A 111 11.53 19.22 42.29
CA ALA A 111 11.71 17.78 42.18
C ALA A 111 12.67 17.44 41.03
N PHE A 112 12.55 18.14 39.88
CA PHE A 112 13.47 18.01 38.77
C PHE A 112 14.91 18.31 39.18
N ARG A 113 15.15 19.48 39.81
CA ARG A 113 16.48 19.87 40.29
C ARG A 113 17.06 18.82 41.23
N LYS A 114 16.28 18.39 42.23
CA LYS A 114 16.74 17.38 43.20
C LYS A 114 17.14 16.07 42.51
N ARG A 115 16.38 15.63 41.50
CA ARG A 115 16.67 14.41 40.74
C ARG A 115 18.01 14.50 40.00
N ILE A 116 18.22 15.55 39.22
CA ILE A 116 19.45 15.70 38.43
C ILE A 116 20.68 15.97 39.31
N VAL A 117 20.54 16.72 40.41
CA VAL A 117 21.63 16.92 41.39
C VAL A 117 22.05 15.59 42.02
N ASN A 118 21.09 14.72 42.36
CA ASN A 118 21.40 13.37 42.84
C ASN A 118 22.12 12.54 41.78
N THR A 119 21.74 12.66 40.50
CA THR A 119 22.43 12.00 39.39
C THR A 119 23.87 12.51 39.23
N PHE A 120 24.09 13.82 39.35
CA PHE A 120 25.43 14.43 39.34
C PHE A 120 26.29 13.92 40.49
N ALA A 121 25.76 13.92 41.71
CA ALA A 121 26.47 13.45 42.90
C ALA A 121 26.91 11.98 42.77
N LYS A 122 26.07 11.11 42.19
CA LYS A 122 26.42 9.70 41.90
C LYS A 122 27.58 9.54 40.92
N HIS A 123 27.86 10.54 40.10
CA HIS A 123 28.98 10.57 39.16
C HIS A 123 30.14 11.43 39.66
N GLY A 124 30.16 11.79 40.96
CA GLY A 124 31.24 12.59 41.56
C GLY A 124 31.24 14.06 41.13
N LEU A 125 30.12 14.56 40.60
CA LEU A 125 29.97 15.95 40.18
C LEU A 125 29.36 16.79 41.29
N SER A 126 29.89 18.01 41.45
CA SER A 126 29.35 19.01 42.36
C SER A 126 28.15 19.75 41.74
N GLU A 127 27.26 20.27 42.59
CA GLU A 127 26.02 20.94 42.15
C GLU A 127 26.29 22.24 41.37
N ASP A 128 27.41 22.93 41.61
CA ASP A 128 27.81 24.14 40.89
C ASP A 128 28.09 23.90 39.39
N ARG A 129 28.31 22.64 38.98
CA ARG A 129 28.46 22.27 37.57
C ARG A 129 27.12 22.15 36.82
N LEU A 130 26.00 22.38 37.50
CA LEU A 130 24.65 22.34 36.94
C LEU A 130 23.95 23.70 37.08
N LEU A 131 23.63 24.31 35.94
CA LEU A 131 22.87 25.55 35.85
C LEU A 131 21.48 25.24 35.26
N ILE A 132 20.42 25.61 35.96
CA ILE A 132 19.04 25.49 35.47
C ILE A 132 18.45 26.89 35.42
N LEU A 133 18.15 27.37 34.21
CA LEU A 133 17.59 28.69 33.97
C LEU A 133 16.06 28.63 33.84
N GLU A 134 15.41 29.67 34.34
CA GLU A 134 13.99 29.94 34.11
C GLU A 134 13.69 30.19 32.62
N PRO A 135 12.44 30.05 32.17
CA PRO A 135 12.05 30.32 30.79
C PRO A 135 12.49 31.71 30.31
N ALA A 136 12.95 31.76 29.05
CA ALA A 136 13.25 33.03 28.41
C ALA A 136 11.94 33.74 28.01
N PRO A 137 11.84 35.07 28.11
CA PRO A 137 10.64 35.81 27.70
C PRO A 137 10.33 35.71 26.20
N ASN A 138 11.37 35.64 25.36
CA ASN A 138 11.25 35.57 23.91
C ASN A 138 12.44 34.80 23.30
N ARG A 139 12.35 34.56 22.00
CA ARG A 139 13.36 33.84 21.21
C ARG A 139 14.71 34.54 21.15
N ALA A 140 14.76 35.88 21.09
CA ALA A 140 16.01 36.62 21.11
C ALA A 140 16.78 36.41 22.42
N ASP A 141 16.07 36.37 23.56
CA ASP A 141 16.65 36.03 24.86
C ASP A 141 17.15 34.57 24.93
N VAL A 142 16.51 33.63 24.20
CA VAL A 142 17.04 32.26 24.04
C VAL A 142 18.36 32.27 23.30
N LYS A 143 18.46 33.02 22.19
CA LYS A 143 19.69 33.12 21.39
C LYS A 143 20.85 33.70 22.20
N GLU A 144 20.63 34.69 23.06
CA GLU A 144 21.70 35.21 23.93
C GLU A 144 22.24 34.14 24.90
N ARG A 145 21.37 33.26 25.43
CA ARG A 145 21.81 32.11 26.26
C ARG A 145 22.62 31.10 25.45
N LEU A 146 22.25 30.87 24.20
CA LEU A 146 22.95 29.94 23.32
C LEU A 146 24.31 30.49 22.88
N LYS A 147 24.43 31.80 22.64
CA LYS A 147 25.68 32.47 22.25
C LYS A 147 26.78 32.38 23.31
N ILE A 148 26.42 32.29 24.60
CA ILE A 148 27.40 32.11 25.67
C ILE A 148 27.80 30.63 25.87
N SER A 149 27.17 29.71 25.13
CA SER A 149 27.39 28.26 25.22
C SER A 149 28.36 27.75 24.15
N ASP A 150 28.93 26.55 24.35
CA ASP A 150 29.93 25.97 23.42
C ASP A 150 29.42 24.78 22.61
N ILE A 151 28.54 23.95 23.20
CA ILE A 151 28.02 22.72 22.58
C ILE A 151 26.55 22.54 22.95
N TYR A 152 25.69 22.29 21.98
CA TYR A 152 24.31 21.90 22.22
C TYR A 152 24.17 20.38 22.32
N LEU A 153 23.45 19.92 23.34
CA LEU A 153 23.12 18.52 23.55
C LEU A 153 21.62 18.29 23.29
N ASP A 154 21.29 17.61 22.19
CA ASP A 154 19.90 17.22 21.93
C ASP A 154 19.46 16.07 22.85
N SER A 155 18.17 16.01 23.17
CA SER A 155 17.61 14.92 23.98
C SER A 155 17.28 13.69 23.13
N TYR A 156 17.31 12.51 23.73
CA TYR A 156 16.83 11.27 23.14
C TYR A 156 16.11 10.43 24.23
N PRO A 157 15.22 9.49 23.88
CA PRO A 157 14.77 9.10 22.53
C PRO A 157 13.83 10.12 21.87
N TYR A 158 13.39 11.15 22.60
CA TYR A 158 12.58 12.22 22.04
C TYR A 158 13.48 13.36 21.55
N SER A 159 13.81 13.37 20.26
CA SER A 159 14.71 14.38 19.69
C SER A 159 14.11 15.78 19.66
N GLY A 160 14.98 16.77 19.54
CA GLY A 160 14.64 18.13 19.16
C GLY A 160 14.10 18.22 17.74
N MET A 161 13.49 19.35 17.45
CA MET A 161 13.19 19.82 16.08
C MET A 161 13.20 21.35 16.13
N THR A 162 12.13 21.96 16.64
CA THR A 162 12.08 23.42 16.90
C THR A 162 13.21 23.89 17.83
N SER A 163 13.51 23.12 18.88
CA SER A 163 14.55 23.47 19.87
C SER A 163 15.98 23.44 19.32
N LEU A 164 16.19 22.89 18.11
CA LEU A 164 17.49 22.83 17.44
C LEU A 164 17.71 23.97 16.46
N ILE A 165 16.65 24.70 16.08
CA ILE A 165 16.79 25.79 15.12
C ILE A 165 17.64 26.92 15.68
N ASP A 166 17.33 27.41 16.89
CA ASP A 166 18.08 28.53 17.48
C ASP A 166 19.57 28.20 17.72
N PRO A 167 19.93 27.01 18.25
CA PRO A 167 21.33 26.59 18.34
C PRO A 167 22.06 26.60 16.99
N LEU A 168 21.43 26.06 15.95
CA LEU A 168 22.02 26.02 14.61
C LEU A 168 22.17 27.43 14.03
N GLU A 169 21.19 28.32 14.22
CA GLU A 169 21.26 29.71 13.75
C GLU A 169 22.37 30.52 14.44
N VAL A 170 22.69 30.23 15.69
CA VAL A 170 23.86 30.83 16.37
C VAL A 170 25.15 30.03 16.18
N ALA A 171 25.15 29.08 15.24
CA ALA A 171 26.29 28.26 14.85
C ALA A 171 26.88 27.40 15.97
N LEU A 172 26.04 26.87 16.86
CA LEU A 172 26.45 26.03 17.98
C LEU A 172 26.62 24.56 17.54
N PRO A 173 27.81 23.94 17.70
CA PRO A 173 27.98 22.50 17.47
C PRO A 173 26.94 21.70 18.25
N THR A 174 26.14 20.92 17.52
CA THR A 174 24.94 20.26 18.05
C THR A 174 25.11 18.75 17.97
N VAL A 175 25.12 18.06 19.11
CA VAL A 175 25.20 16.59 19.17
C VAL A 175 23.79 16.01 19.18
N VAL A 176 23.48 15.16 18.20
CA VAL A 176 22.18 14.48 18.10
C VAL A 176 22.36 12.95 18.08
N MET A 177 21.32 12.24 18.51
CA MET A 177 21.26 10.78 18.40
C MET A 177 20.10 10.37 17.50
N GLU A 178 20.43 9.57 16.50
CA GLU A 178 19.50 8.94 15.58
C GLU A 178 19.23 7.51 16.05
N THR A 179 17.97 7.18 16.32
CA THR A 179 17.57 5.81 16.70
C THR A 179 16.41 5.32 15.81
N GLU A 180 15.78 4.20 16.16
CA GLU A 180 14.86 3.47 15.29
C GLU A 180 13.48 4.13 15.07
N THR A 181 13.15 5.20 15.83
CA THR A 181 11.81 5.81 15.76
C THR A 181 11.81 7.14 15.02
N SER A 182 10.73 7.45 14.30
CA SER A 182 10.59 8.74 13.59
C SER A 182 10.81 9.95 14.50
N ARG A 183 10.32 9.87 15.75
CA ARG A 183 10.49 10.93 16.74
C ARG A 183 11.93 11.14 17.21
N SER A 184 12.76 10.10 17.18
CA SER A 184 14.17 10.18 17.53
C SER A 184 15.05 10.70 16.39
N ARG A 185 14.54 10.68 15.14
CA ARG A 185 15.29 11.04 13.93
C ARG A 185 15.08 12.49 13.51
N LYS A 186 14.17 13.23 14.14
CA LYS A 186 13.86 14.62 13.73
C LYS A 186 15.08 15.53 13.86
N GLY A 187 15.87 15.39 14.92
CA GLY A 187 17.09 16.18 15.11
C GLY A 187 18.16 15.85 14.07
N ALA A 188 18.39 14.55 13.83
CA ALA A 188 19.28 14.07 12.78
C ALA A 188 18.90 14.60 11.40
N SER A 189 17.60 14.62 11.05
CA SER A 189 17.14 15.11 9.75
C SER A 189 17.59 16.56 9.44
N LEU A 190 17.68 17.44 10.44
CA LEU A 190 18.16 18.81 10.25
C LEU A 190 19.66 18.85 9.89
N LEU A 191 20.47 18.02 10.55
CA LEU A 191 21.90 17.93 10.26
C LEU A 191 22.19 17.22 8.94
N GLN A 192 21.38 16.22 8.57
CA GLN A 192 21.44 15.56 7.25
C GLN A 192 21.17 16.57 6.13
N GLU A 193 20.13 17.41 6.27
CA GLU A 193 19.85 18.51 5.31
C GLU A 193 21.02 19.49 5.18
N LEU A 194 21.72 19.80 6.28
CA LEU A 194 22.93 20.64 6.24
C LEU A 194 24.16 19.89 5.68
N GLY A 195 24.07 18.57 5.52
CA GLY A 195 25.19 17.71 5.13
C GLY A 195 26.26 17.53 6.20
N ILE A 196 25.89 17.60 7.49
CA ILE A 196 26.80 17.54 8.64
C ILE A 196 26.56 16.24 9.43
N TYR A 197 26.94 15.12 8.81
CA TYR A 197 26.65 13.78 9.33
C TYR A 197 27.49 13.39 10.56
N ASP A 198 28.67 13.98 10.74
CA ASP A 198 29.59 13.63 11.83
C ASP A 198 29.24 14.27 13.18
N LEU A 199 28.09 14.96 13.24
CA LEU A 199 27.43 15.39 14.47
C LEU A 199 26.23 14.51 14.87
N ILE A 200 25.96 13.46 14.07
CA ILE A 200 24.89 12.48 14.27
C ILE A 200 25.50 11.19 14.82
N THR A 201 24.87 10.65 15.87
CA THR A 201 25.33 9.43 16.57
C THR A 201 24.22 8.40 16.62
N ASN A 202 24.55 7.11 16.77
CA ASN A 202 23.56 6.02 16.67
C ASN A 202 23.25 5.32 18.01
N ASN A 203 23.97 5.68 19.07
CA ASN A 203 23.83 5.08 20.39
C ASN A 203 24.43 6.01 21.48
N GLU A 204 24.17 5.69 22.75
CA GLU A 204 24.65 6.47 23.91
C GLU A 204 26.18 6.60 23.93
N GLU A 205 26.92 5.54 23.62
CA GLU A 205 28.39 5.54 23.71
C GLU A 205 29.00 6.53 22.72
N ASP A 206 28.53 6.52 21.47
CA ASP A 206 28.98 7.43 20.42
C ASP A 206 28.56 8.88 20.71
N TYR A 207 27.36 9.09 21.26
CA TYR A 207 26.89 10.40 21.72
C TYR A 207 27.83 10.98 22.78
N ILE A 208 28.20 10.18 23.79
CA ILE A 208 29.13 10.59 24.83
C ILE A 208 30.52 10.87 24.26
N LYS A 209 31.04 9.98 23.41
CA LYS A 209 32.36 10.15 22.77
C LYS A 209 32.44 11.43 21.96
N LEU A 210 31.43 11.71 21.13
CA LEU A 210 31.38 12.91 20.31
C LEU A 210 31.29 14.18 21.18
N ALA A 211 30.43 14.18 22.19
CA ALA A 211 30.31 15.32 23.10
C ALA A 211 31.64 15.60 23.84
N ILE A 212 32.32 14.57 24.34
CA ILE A 212 33.64 14.70 24.98
C ILE A 212 34.70 15.20 23.98
N ALA A 213 34.71 14.66 22.76
CA ALA A 213 35.64 15.08 21.71
C ALA A 213 35.48 16.57 21.40
N LEU A 214 34.24 17.03 21.26
CA LEU A 214 33.94 18.46 21.12
C LEU A 214 34.38 19.24 22.36
N GLY A 215 34.09 18.79 23.58
CA GLY A 215 34.46 19.50 24.80
C GLY A 215 35.98 19.68 24.98
N ASN A 216 36.76 18.68 24.57
CA ASN A 216 38.21 18.68 24.75
C ASN A 216 38.99 19.24 23.55
N ASN A 217 38.35 19.47 22.41
CA ASN A 217 39.02 19.93 21.18
C ASN A 217 38.45 21.27 20.68
N PRO A 218 39.07 22.42 21.02
CA PRO A 218 38.66 23.74 20.55
C PRO A 218 38.69 23.90 19.03
N GLU A 219 39.66 23.30 18.35
CA GLU A 219 39.78 23.36 16.88
C GLU A 219 38.61 22.66 16.22
N LEU A 220 38.25 21.46 16.69
CA LEU A 220 37.08 20.72 16.21
C LEU A 220 35.79 21.52 16.45
N ARG A 221 35.61 22.12 17.63
CA ARG A 221 34.42 22.97 17.89
C ARG A 221 34.35 24.16 16.94
N GLN A 222 35.47 24.86 16.72
CA GLN A 222 35.52 26.00 15.82
C GLN A 222 35.23 25.58 14.38
N GLN A 223 35.79 24.46 13.93
CA GLN A 223 35.53 23.88 12.61
C GLN A 223 34.04 23.57 12.43
N LYS A 224 33.42 22.91 13.42
CA LYS A 224 31.98 22.56 13.36
C LYS A 224 31.08 23.78 13.41
N SER A 225 31.41 24.77 14.24
CA SER A 225 30.69 26.04 14.28
C SER A 225 30.77 26.77 12.94
N ALA A 226 31.96 26.85 12.33
CA ALA A 226 32.13 27.47 11.01
C ALA A 226 31.33 26.73 9.92
N GLN A 227 31.36 25.39 9.91
CA GLN A 227 30.58 24.56 8.99
C GLN A 227 29.08 24.79 9.13
N ILE A 228 28.55 24.79 10.37
CA ILE A 228 27.12 25.05 10.62
C ILE A 228 26.76 26.46 10.14
N LYS A 229 27.57 27.47 10.47
CA LYS A 229 27.34 28.86 10.06
C LYS A 229 27.24 28.99 8.54
N GLU A 230 28.19 28.39 7.81
CA GLU A 230 28.20 28.40 6.35
C GLU A 230 26.94 27.74 5.77
N LYS A 231 26.58 26.54 6.26
CA LYS A 231 25.41 25.81 5.76
C LYS A 231 24.09 26.53 6.06
N MET A 232 23.96 27.13 7.24
CA MET A 232 22.78 27.91 7.62
C MET A 232 22.62 29.19 6.80
N GLN A 233 23.72 29.84 6.38
CA GLN A 233 23.67 30.98 5.45
C GLN A 233 23.09 30.62 4.07
N GLY A 234 23.12 29.33 3.70
CA GLY A 234 22.51 28.82 2.48
C GLY A 234 20.97 28.76 2.48
N ASN A 235 20.32 29.18 3.58
CA ASN A 235 18.87 29.11 3.77
C ASN A 235 18.31 27.70 3.52
N PRO A 236 18.66 26.72 4.39
CA PRO A 236 18.29 25.32 4.22
C PRO A 236 16.78 25.14 4.11
N ILE A 237 16.31 24.03 3.54
CA ILE A 237 14.89 23.91 3.17
C ILE A 237 13.93 24.01 4.38
N PHE A 238 14.38 23.66 5.59
CA PHE A 238 13.61 23.81 6.82
C PHE A 238 13.47 25.26 7.32
N LEU A 239 14.11 26.24 6.65
CA LEU A 239 13.92 27.70 6.82
C LEU A 239 13.44 28.39 5.54
N ASN A 240 13.36 27.66 4.42
CA ASN A 240 12.91 28.18 3.14
C ASN A 240 11.46 27.78 2.86
N SER A 241 10.53 28.57 3.42
CA SER A 241 9.08 28.31 3.33
C SER A 241 8.57 28.20 1.89
N ARG A 242 9.17 28.94 0.93
CA ARG A 242 8.81 28.89 -0.48
C ARG A 242 9.16 27.54 -1.12
N SER A 243 10.41 27.08 -0.96
CA SER A 243 10.85 25.80 -1.51
C SER A 243 10.13 24.64 -0.85
N TYR A 244 9.93 24.69 0.48
CA TYR A 244 9.19 23.68 1.21
C TYR A 244 7.73 23.59 0.76
N SER A 245 7.06 24.74 0.63
CA SER A 245 5.67 24.82 0.15
C SER A 245 5.50 24.27 -1.27
N ALA A 246 6.47 24.49 -2.16
CA ALA A 246 6.45 23.89 -3.50
C ALA A 246 6.50 22.35 -3.47
N LYS A 247 7.32 21.77 -2.58
CA LYS A 247 7.36 20.31 -2.36
C LYS A 247 6.04 19.79 -1.81
N ILE A 248 5.48 20.44 -0.79
CA ILE A 248 4.16 20.10 -0.23
C ILE A 248 3.04 20.22 -1.27
N GLY A 249 3.04 21.29 -2.06
CA GLY A 249 2.03 21.52 -3.09
C GLY A 249 2.04 20.44 -4.17
N SER A 250 3.22 20.01 -4.60
CA SER A 250 3.37 18.89 -5.54
C SER A 250 2.83 17.60 -4.95
N LEU A 251 3.10 17.34 -3.67
CA LEU A 251 2.58 16.18 -2.97
C LEU A 251 1.05 16.18 -2.86
N PHE A 252 0.44 17.31 -2.54
CA PHE A 252 -1.02 17.41 -2.51
C PHE A 252 -1.66 17.24 -3.89
N GLN A 253 -1.01 17.73 -4.95
CA GLN A 253 -1.47 17.48 -6.33
C GLN A 253 -1.45 15.99 -6.67
N GLU A 254 -0.39 15.27 -6.28
CA GLU A 254 -0.28 13.83 -6.45
C GLU A 254 -1.38 13.08 -5.69
N ILE A 255 -1.54 13.36 -4.39
CA ILE A 255 -2.57 12.72 -3.55
C ILE A 255 -3.97 12.97 -4.12
N SER A 256 -4.27 14.21 -4.53
CA SER A 256 -5.56 14.57 -5.10
C SER A 256 -5.79 13.88 -6.45
N SER A 257 -4.77 13.80 -7.30
CA SER A 257 -4.87 13.14 -8.61
C SER A 257 -5.12 11.64 -8.46
N ASN A 258 -4.43 10.98 -7.52
CA ASN A 258 -4.63 9.56 -7.22
C ASN A 258 -6.04 9.31 -6.67
N TYR A 259 -6.50 10.12 -5.71
CA TYR A 259 -7.86 10.00 -5.17
C TYR A 259 -8.94 10.17 -6.26
N ILE A 260 -8.78 11.17 -7.11
CA ILE A 260 -9.67 11.40 -8.25
C ILE A 260 -9.62 10.19 -9.20
N THR A 261 -8.43 9.71 -9.55
CA THR A 261 -8.26 8.55 -10.43
C THR A 261 -8.91 7.30 -9.87
N ASP A 262 -8.71 7.00 -8.59
CA ASP A 262 -9.33 5.85 -7.91
C ASP A 262 -10.86 5.97 -7.87
N THR A 263 -11.37 7.17 -7.58
CA THR A 263 -12.83 7.45 -7.56
C THR A 263 -13.43 7.36 -8.96
N LEU A 264 -12.70 7.82 -9.98
CA LEU A 264 -13.14 7.79 -11.36
C LEU A 264 -13.09 6.36 -11.91
N ASN A 265 -12.02 5.59 -11.68
CA ASN A 265 -11.90 4.20 -12.11
C ASN A 265 -12.99 3.28 -11.52
N GLN A 266 -13.47 3.57 -10.31
CA GLN A 266 -14.60 2.85 -9.72
C GLN A 266 -15.95 3.18 -10.38
N ASN A 267 -16.06 4.33 -11.06
CA ASN A 267 -17.31 4.83 -11.63
C ASN A 267 -17.37 4.74 -13.18
N PHE A 268 -16.24 4.84 -13.88
CA PHE A 268 -16.18 4.74 -15.34
C PHE A 268 -16.08 3.27 -15.77
N ARG A 269 -17.20 2.72 -16.27
CA ARG A 269 -17.23 1.41 -16.94
C ARG A 269 -16.56 1.48 -18.34
N LEU A 270 -15.26 1.79 -18.39
CA LEU A 270 -14.52 1.88 -19.64
C LEU A 270 -14.21 0.49 -20.18
N GLY A 271 -14.44 0.29 -21.48
CA GLY A 271 -14.10 -0.92 -22.22
C GLY A 271 -12.69 -0.88 -22.80
N ASP A 272 -12.33 -1.92 -23.56
CA ASP A 272 -11.03 -2.03 -24.25
C ASP A 272 -10.80 -0.89 -25.27
N ILE A 273 -11.89 -0.39 -25.87
CA ILE A 273 -11.92 0.69 -26.87
C ILE A 273 -12.97 1.73 -26.44
N ASN A 274 -12.54 2.92 -26.06
CA ASN A 274 -13.45 3.99 -25.63
C ASN A 274 -13.59 5.04 -26.72
N LEU A 275 -14.78 5.19 -27.31
CA LEU A 275 -15.08 6.22 -28.32
C LEU A 275 -15.86 7.34 -27.66
N ILE A 276 -15.61 8.60 -28.03
CA ILE A 276 -16.36 9.74 -27.49
C ILE A 276 -17.12 10.51 -28.57
N ILE A 277 -18.33 10.96 -28.24
CA ILE A 277 -19.12 11.87 -29.05
C ILE A 277 -19.57 13.10 -28.25
N PHE A 278 -19.81 14.20 -28.97
CA PHE A 278 -20.29 15.47 -28.42
C PHE A 278 -21.55 15.92 -29.15
N PRO A 279 -22.71 15.24 -28.98
CA PRO A 279 -23.95 15.65 -29.64
C PRO A 279 -24.33 17.09 -29.29
N ASP A 280 -24.78 17.85 -30.28
CA ASP A 280 -25.43 19.14 -30.05
C ASP A 280 -26.89 18.90 -29.65
N TRP A 281 -27.11 18.74 -28.34
CA TRP A 281 -28.43 18.53 -27.76
C TRP A 281 -29.40 19.72 -27.95
N SER A 282 -28.94 20.88 -28.45
CA SER A 282 -29.81 22.02 -28.78
C SER A 282 -30.54 21.90 -30.13
N GLN A 283 -30.20 20.88 -30.93
CA GLN A 283 -30.88 20.58 -32.20
C GLN A 283 -32.27 19.94 -31.97
N SER A 284 -33.03 19.73 -33.05
CA SER A 284 -34.32 19.03 -32.95
C SER A 284 -34.12 17.57 -32.52
N GLU A 285 -35.06 17.06 -31.73
CA GLU A 285 -35.03 15.68 -31.20
C GLU A 285 -34.89 14.64 -32.33
N GLU A 286 -35.60 14.81 -33.44
CA GLU A 286 -35.47 13.95 -34.63
C GLU A 286 -34.04 13.91 -35.20
N SER A 287 -33.32 15.05 -35.18
CA SER A 287 -31.96 15.14 -35.70
C SER A 287 -30.96 14.42 -34.79
N VAL A 288 -31.08 14.64 -33.47
CA VAL A 288 -30.23 13.98 -32.47
C VAL A 288 -30.47 12.47 -32.45
N ILE A 289 -31.73 12.03 -32.50
CA ILE A 289 -32.09 10.60 -32.59
C ILE A 289 -31.49 9.98 -33.85
N SER A 290 -31.63 10.63 -35.00
CA SER A 290 -31.10 10.10 -36.27
C SER A 290 -29.59 9.94 -36.25
N GLU A 291 -28.84 10.90 -35.69
CA GLU A 291 -27.38 10.80 -35.57
C GLU A 291 -26.95 9.71 -34.58
N LEU A 292 -27.60 9.64 -33.42
CA LEU A 292 -27.31 8.61 -32.42
C LEU A 292 -27.63 7.21 -32.97
N GLU A 293 -28.74 7.04 -33.68
CA GLU A 293 -29.08 5.79 -34.37
C GLU A 293 -27.97 5.37 -35.34
N GLN A 294 -27.46 6.31 -36.15
CA GLN A 294 -26.40 6.03 -37.13
C GLN A 294 -25.08 5.63 -36.45
N VAL A 295 -24.68 6.32 -35.39
CA VAL A 295 -23.48 6.01 -34.60
C VAL A 295 -23.60 4.65 -33.93
N ILE A 296 -24.70 4.43 -33.20
CA ILE A 296 -24.94 3.21 -32.43
C ILE A 296 -25.01 2.00 -33.36
N LYS A 297 -25.72 2.11 -34.48
CA LYS A 297 -25.80 1.06 -35.50
C LYS A 297 -24.43 0.72 -36.07
N THR A 298 -23.63 1.73 -36.40
CA THR A 298 -22.29 1.51 -36.97
C THR A 298 -21.38 0.78 -35.97
N ILE A 299 -21.47 1.11 -34.69
CA ILE A 299 -20.69 0.44 -33.65
C ILE A 299 -21.26 -0.95 -33.36
N ALA A 300 -22.57 -1.12 -33.23
CA ALA A 300 -23.21 -2.39 -32.89
C ALA A 300 -22.98 -3.47 -33.96
N THR A 301 -22.91 -3.08 -35.23
CA THR A 301 -22.62 -3.99 -36.36
C THR A 301 -21.14 -4.37 -36.50
N TYR A 302 -20.25 -3.79 -35.69
CA TYR A 302 -18.84 -4.13 -35.67
C TYR A 302 -18.60 -5.48 -34.92
N PRO A 303 -17.79 -6.42 -35.45
CA PRO A 303 -17.62 -7.76 -34.86
C PRO A 303 -17.10 -7.82 -33.42
N ASN A 304 -16.51 -6.73 -32.90
CA ASN A 304 -16.08 -6.63 -31.49
C ASN A 304 -16.77 -5.45 -30.77
N SER A 305 -18.03 -5.15 -31.11
CA SER A 305 -18.84 -4.12 -30.47
C SER A 305 -18.85 -4.22 -28.93
N LYS A 306 -18.85 -5.46 -28.39
CA LYS A 306 -18.75 -5.77 -26.95
C LYS A 306 -17.51 -5.24 -26.23
N LYS A 307 -16.49 -4.81 -26.98
CA LYS A 307 -15.25 -4.24 -26.45
C LYS A 307 -15.25 -2.71 -26.48
N ILE A 308 -16.30 -2.12 -27.06
CA ILE A 308 -16.41 -0.70 -27.29
C ILE A 308 -17.34 -0.10 -26.22
N THR A 309 -16.86 0.93 -25.54
CA THR A 309 -17.71 1.82 -24.74
C THR A 309 -17.89 3.12 -25.48
N LEU A 310 -19.14 3.52 -25.70
CA LEU A 310 -19.47 4.81 -26.29
C LEU A 310 -19.70 5.83 -25.17
N ILE A 311 -18.77 6.77 -25.06
CA ILE A 311 -18.84 7.91 -24.16
C ILE A 311 -19.64 9.02 -24.85
N ILE A 312 -20.70 9.48 -24.20
CA ILE A 312 -21.58 10.53 -24.71
C ILE A 312 -21.48 11.72 -23.78
N ASN A 313 -21.01 12.85 -24.29
CA ASN A 313 -21.03 14.09 -23.53
C ASN A 313 -22.46 14.67 -23.51
N ILE A 314 -22.99 14.92 -22.31
CA ILE A 314 -24.37 15.39 -22.10
C ILE A 314 -24.46 16.86 -21.69
N ASN A 315 -23.37 17.63 -21.81
CA ASN A 315 -23.30 18.99 -21.29
C ASN A 315 -24.55 19.80 -21.66
N ASN A 316 -25.11 20.49 -20.65
CA ASN A 316 -26.29 21.34 -20.71
C ASN A 316 -27.66 20.63 -20.73
N PHE A 317 -27.72 19.30 -20.58
CA PHE A 317 -28.97 18.53 -20.46
C PHE A 317 -28.99 17.62 -19.23
N THR A 318 -30.17 17.20 -18.79
CA THR A 318 -30.33 16.31 -17.62
C THR A 318 -30.12 14.85 -18.00
N LEU A 319 -29.45 14.09 -17.13
CA LEU A 319 -29.19 12.66 -17.29
C LEU A 319 -30.47 11.87 -17.65
N GLU A 320 -31.55 12.13 -16.92
CA GLU A 320 -32.86 11.48 -17.12
C GLU A 320 -33.43 11.68 -18.54
N TYR A 321 -33.25 12.87 -19.13
CA TYR A 321 -33.76 13.15 -20.47
C TYR A 321 -32.95 12.39 -21.53
N VAL A 322 -31.62 12.35 -21.37
CA VAL A 322 -30.74 11.64 -22.30
C VAL A 322 -30.94 10.13 -22.23
N GLU A 323 -31.11 9.56 -21.04
CA GLU A 323 -31.40 8.12 -20.86
C GLU A 323 -32.72 7.71 -21.54
N LEU A 324 -33.78 8.52 -21.41
CA LEU A 324 -35.06 8.27 -22.08
C LEU A 324 -34.92 8.30 -23.61
N LEU A 325 -34.14 9.22 -24.14
CA LEU A 325 -33.89 9.35 -25.57
C LEU A 325 -33.04 8.19 -26.11
N LEU A 326 -31.99 7.79 -25.39
CA LEU A 326 -31.18 6.61 -25.73
C LEU A 326 -31.98 5.31 -25.66
N SER A 327 -32.89 5.17 -24.70
CA SER A 327 -33.82 4.04 -24.63
C SER A 327 -34.73 4.01 -25.86
N SER A 328 -35.23 5.17 -26.29
CA SER A 328 -36.07 5.28 -27.50
C SER A 328 -35.30 4.91 -28.77
N VAL A 329 -34.07 5.40 -28.92
CA VAL A 329 -33.13 5.03 -30.00
C VAL A 329 -32.87 3.52 -30.02
N THR A 330 -32.62 2.93 -28.85
CA THR A 330 -32.36 1.49 -28.71
C THR A 330 -33.57 0.65 -29.12
N ILE A 331 -34.77 1.04 -28.68
CA ILE A 331 -36.03 0.37 -29.04
C ILE A 331 -36.31 0.48 -30.55
N ASN A 332 -36.07 1.64 -31.16
CA ASN A 332 -36.25 1.82 -32.60
C ASN A 332 -35.34 0.89 -33.41
N LEU A 333 -34.06 0.81 -33.04
CA LEU A 333 -33.10 -0.05 -33.73
C LEU A 333 -33.40 -1.55 -33.57
N LEU A 334 -33.88 -1.96 -32.39
CA LEU A 334 -34.38 -3.32 -32.15
C LEU A 334 -35.59 -3.66 -33.05
N MET A 335 -36.54 -2.73 -33.17
CA MET A 335 -37.80 -2.95 -33.89
C MET A 335 -37.68 -2.87 -35.41
N GLN A 336 -36.78 -2.05 -35.94
CA GLN A 336 -36.67 -1.80 -37.38
C GLN A 336 -35.63 -2.68 -38.08
N GLU A 337 -34.60 -3.16 -37.38
CA GLU A 337 -33.43 -3.77 -38.03
C GLU A 337 -32.97 -5.13 -37.46
N ASP A 338 -33.72 -5.76 -36.56
CA ASP A 338 -33.34 -7.04 -35.90
C ASP A 338 -31.95 -6.96 -35.22
N LEU A 339 -31.55 -5.76 -34.77
CA LEU A 339 -30.25 -5.48 -34.19
C LEU A 339 -30.34 -5.49 -32.67
N ASP A 340 -29.91 -6.59 -32.04
CA ASP A 340 -29.87 -6.69 -30.59
C ASP A 340 -28.70 -5.91 -30.00
N ILE A 341 -29.00 -4.68 -29.58
CA ILE A 341 -28.03 -3.76 -28.96
C ILE A 341 -27.99 -3.95 -27.44
N THR A 342 -28.95 -4.67 -26.86
CA THR A 342 -29.12 -4.80 -25.40
C THR A 342 -28.07 -5.70 -24.74
N GLU A 343 -27.39 -6.54 -25.52
CA GLU A 343 -26.37 -7.50 -25.04
C GLU A 343 -24.92 -7.16 -25.44
N GLY A 344 -24.62 -5.96 -25.95
CA GLY A 344 -23.29 -5.73 -26.54
C GLY A 344 -22.71 -4.33 -26.72
N LEU A 345 -23.39 -3.22 -26.38
CA LEU A 345 -22.78 -1.89 -26.44
C LEU A 345 -22.99 -1.13 -25.13
N ASP A 346 -21.91 -0.79 -24.44
CA ASP A 346 -21.97 -0.01 -23.21
C ASP A 346 -21.97 1.49 -23.51
N PHE A 347 -22.91 2.21 -22.89
CA PHE A 347 -22.98 3.66 -22.93
C PHE A 347 -22.43 4.26 -21.64
N PHE A 348 -21.63 5.30 -21.76
CA PHE A 348 -21.15 6.05 -20.60
C PHE A 348 -21.43 7.55 -20.78
N LEU A 349 -22.26 8.11 -19.90
CA LEU A 349 -22.68 9.52 -19.98
C LEU A 349 -21.73 10.39 -19.13
N VAL A 350 -21.21 11.47 -19.73
CA VAL A 350 -20.27 12.39 -19.07
C VAL A 350 -20.86 13.79 -19.00
N GLU A 351 -20.91 14.35 -17.78
CA GLU A 351 -21.23 15.75 -17.53
C GLU A 351 -20.03 16.53 -16.98
N ASN A 352 -19.85 17.78 -17.44
CA ASN A 352 -19.07 18.84 -16.78
C ASN A 352 -17.73 18.44 -16.14
N LEU A 353 -16.92 17.61 -16.81
CA LEU A 353 -15.58 17.25 -16.30
C LEU A 353 -14.68 18.49 -16.23
N ASN A 354 -14.02 18.66 -15.08
CA ASN A 354 -13.00 19.68 -14.91
C ASN A 354 -11.68 19.31 -15.61
N TYR A 355 -10.74 20.24 -15.67
CA TYR A 355 -9.47 20.05 -16.39
C TYR A 355 -8.65 18.83 -15.94
N ILE A 356 -8.63 18.53 -14.63
CA ILE A 356 -7.89 17.41 -14.06
C ILE A 356 -8.57 16.10 -14.45
N GLN A 357 -9.90 16.03 -14.36
CA GLN A 357 -10.67 14.86 -14.79
C GLN A 357 -10.49 14.59 -16.29
N TRP A 358 -10.42 15.64 -17.12
CA TRP A 358 -10.08 15.50 -18.55
C TRP A 358 -8.67 14.96 -18.77
N GLN A 359 -7.67 15.46 -18.03
CA GLN A 359 -6.30 14.93 -18.10
C GLN A 359 -6.24 13.44 -17.73
N THR A 360 -7.09 12.98 -16.80
CA THR A 360 -7.17 11.58 -16.38
C THR A 360 -7.87 10.69 -17.42
N ILE A 361 -8.98 11.12 -18.02
CA ILE A 361 -9.75 10.29 -18.96
C ILE A 361 -9.19 10.29 -20.39
N LEU A 362 -8.57 11.39 -20.83
CA LEU A 362 -8.05 11.54 -22.19
C LEU A 362 -7.13 10.39 -22.65
N PRO A 363 -6.18 9.89 -21.85
CA PRO A 363 -5.32 8.77 -22.25
C PRO A 363 -6.09 7.45 -22.45
N HIS A 364 -7.32 7.37 -21.95
CA HIS A 364 -8.17 6.18 -21.99
C HIS A 364 -9.19 6.26 -23.14
N ILE A 365 -9.40 7.45 -23.70
CA ILE A 365 -10.25 7.69 -24.88
C ILE A 365 -9.44 7.42 -26.15
N TYR A 366 -9.97 6.53 -26.98
CA TYR A 366 -9.35 6.10 -28.22
C TYR A 366 -9.50 7.13 -29.34
N ALA A 367 -10.74 7.53 -29.64
CA ALA A 367 -11.04 8.50 -30.70
C ALA A 367 -12.35 9.24 -30.45
N ARG A 368 -12.46 10.43 -31.03
CA ARG A 368 -13.70 11.20 -31.14
C ARG A 368 -14.38 10.90 -32.47
N ILE A 369 -15.64 10.49 -32.44
CA ILE A 369 -16.47 10.42 -33.66
C ILE A 369 -17.02 11.81 -33.92
N ILE A 370 -16.74 12.34 -35.12
CA ILE A 370 -17.28 13.62 -35.56
C ILE A 370 -18.71 13.40 -36.02
N LEU A 371 -19.64 14.14 -35.40
CA LEU A 371 -21.05 14.19 -35.78
C LEU A 371 -21.30 15.36 -36.77
N ASP A 372 -22.41 15.30 -37.50
CA ASP A 372 -22.81 16.42 -38.37
C ASP A 372 -23.23 17.64 -37.53
N HIS A 373 -23.77 17.39 -36.32
CA HIS A 373 -24.13 18.39 -35.33
C HIS A 373 -23.40 18.16 -33.99
N GLU A 374 -22.19 18.71 -33.86
CA GLU A 374 -21.43 18.71 -32.60
C GLU A 374 -21.64 19.97 -31.75
N ASP A 375 -21.63 19.81 -30.42
CA ASP A 375 -21.60 20.93 -29.48
C ASP A 375 -20.27 21.70 -29.57
N LYS A 376 -20.25 22.73 -30.42
CA LYS A 376 -19.08 23.60 -30.63
C LYS A 376 -18.66 24.36 -29.38
N GLN A 377 -19.59 24.66 -28.47
CA GLN A 377 -19.28 25.37 -27.25
C GLN A 377 -18.47 24.48 -26.31
N THR A 378 -18.90 23.24 -26.09
CA THR A 378 -18.15 22.25 -25.28
C THR A 378 -16.81 21.89 -25.91
N LEU A 379 -16.74 21.73 -27.24
CA LEU A 379 -15.49 21.41 -27.94
C LEU A 379 -14.39 22.48 -27.77
N THR A 380 -14.74 23.74 -27.53
CA THR A 380 -13.75 24.81 -27.24
C THR A 380 -13.19 24.76 -25.83
N GLN A 381 -13.88 24.10 -24.90
CA GLN A 381 -13.55 24.03 -23.47
C GLN A 381 -12.87 22.71 -23.07
N VAL A 382 -12.97 21.70 -23.93
CA VAL A 382 -12.41 20.36 -23.73
C VAL A 382 -11.13 20.20 -24.57
N PRO A 383 -10.07 19.55 -24.05
CA PRO A 383 -8.82 19.28 -24.80
C PRO A 383 -8.96 18.19 -25.90
N VAL A 384 -10.01 18.28 -26.74
CA VAL A 384 -10.32 17.33 -27.83
C VAL A 384 -9.31 17.34 -28.97
N ASN A 385 -8.49 18.40 -29.09
CA ASN A 385 -7.42 18.50 -30.07
C ASN A 385 -6.31 17.46 -29.88
N LYS A 386 -6.26 16.81 -28.70
CA LYS A 386 -5.34 15.71 -28.40
C LYS A 386 -5.87 14.34 -28.82
N LEU A 387 -7.15 14.23 -29.19
CA LEU A 387 -7.79 12.97 -29.57
C LEU A 387 -7.71 12.75 -31.08
N LEU A 388 -7.57 11.48 -31.47
CA LEU A 388 -7.77 11.07 -32.86
C LEU A 388 -9.22 11.35 -33.24
N SER A 389 -9.46 11.95 -34.40
CA SER A 389 -10.81 12.22 -34.90
C SER A 389 -11.16 11.27 -36.04
N CYS A 390 -12.34 10.68 -36.00
CA CYS A 390 -12.85 9.78 -37.04
C CYS A 390 -14.18 10.28 -37.58
N GLN A 391 -14.33 10.20 -38.91
CA GLN A 391 -15.60 10.41 -39.60
C GLN A 391 -16.42 9.12 -39.54
N LEU A 392 -17.73 9.24 -39.33
CA LEU A 392 -18.60 8.08 -39.11
C LEU A 392 -18.54 7.07 -40.27
N ASP A 393 -18.50 7.55 -41.52
CA ASP A 393 -18.41 6.71 -42.73
C ASP A 393 -17.12 5.88 -42.83
N ASN A 394 -16.05 6.31 -42.16
CA ASN A 394 -14.75 5.62 -42.16
C ASN A 394 -14.51 4.79 -40.89
N LEU A 395 -15.45 4.80 -39.93
CA LEU A 395 -15.30 4.19 -38.61
C LEU A 395 -15.00 2.68 -38.71
N ASN A 396 -15.74 1.95 -39.54
CA ASN A 396 -15.53 0.50 -39.71
C ASN A 396 -14.14 0.16 -40.26
N ASN A 397 -13.67 0.84 -41.30
CA ASN A 397 -12.34 0.60 -41.89
C ASN A 397 -11.21 0.95 -40.92
N GLN A 398 -11.38 2.01 -40.11
CA GLN A 398 -10.43 2.37 -39.07
C GLN A 398 -10.44 1.32 -37.95
N LEU A 399 -11.60 0.94 -37.41
CA LEU A 399 -11.72 -0.11 -36.39
C LEU A 399 -11.11 -1.45 -36.85
N TYR A 400 -11.27 -1.83 -38.13
CA TYR A 400 -10.61 -3.01 -38.71
C TYR A 400 -9.08 -2.88 -38.81
N THR A 401 -8.56 -1.72 -39.24
CA THR A 401 -7.11 -1.44 -39.28
C THR A 401 -6.50 -1.50 -37.88
N ILE A 402 -7.28 -1.11 -36.87
CA ILE A 402 -6.94 -1.11 -35.45
C ILE A 402 -6.99 -2.52 -34.87
N SER A 403 -7.95 -3.37 -35.26
CA SER A 403 -7.96 -4.80 -34.86
C SER A 403 -6.70 -5.54 -35.30
N LYS A 404 -6.11 -5.14 -36.45
CA LYS A 404 -4.83 -5.65 -36.96
C LYS A 404 -3.61 -5.04 -36.26
N GLN A 405 -3.71 -3.82 -35.73
CA GLN A 405 -2.72 -3.23 -34.81
C GLN A 405 -2.94 -3.66 -33.34
N GLY A 406 -4.06 -4.32 -33.05
CA GLY A 406 -4.47 -4.91 -31.76
C GLY A 406 -3.67 -6.13 -31.33
N ASN A 407 -2.61 -6.49 -32.06
CA ASN A 407 -1.50 -7.30 -31.54
C ASN A 407 -0.62 -6.54 -30.51
N GLN A 408 -1.09 -5.40 -30.00
CA GLN A 408 -0.54 -4.69 -28.84
C GLN A 408 -1.23 -5.06 -27.50
N MET A 409 -2.04 -6.11 -27.44
CA MET A 409 -2.58 -6.58 -26.15
C MET A 409 -1.46 -7.10 -25.23
N ARG A 410 -0.37 -7.67 -25.80
CA ARG A 410 0.86 -7.97 -25.04
C ARG A 410 1.55 -6.68 -24.56
N ASP A 411 1.80 -5.72 -25.44
CA ASP A 411 2.56 -4.51 -25.06
C ASP A 411 1.83 -3.60 -24.06
N LYS A 412 0.49 -3.65 -23.96
CA LYS A 412 -0.28 -2.87 -22.98
C LYS A 412 -0.34 -3.55 -21.61
N ILE A 413 -0.49 -4.89 -21.56
CA ILE A 413 -0.40 -5.68 -20.31
C ILE A 413 1.00 -5.57 -19.70
N PHE A 414 2.05 -5.71 -20.52
CA PHE A 414 3.45 -5.76 -20.02
C PHE A 414 4.10 -4.40 -19.76
N LYS A 415 3.49 -3.26 -20.18
CA LYS A 415 4.11 -1.93 -20.01
C LYS A 415 4.18 -1.44 -18.57
N ASN A 416 3.29 -1.92 -17.71
CA ASN A 416 3.14 -1.47 -16.32
C ASN A 416 3.36 -2.59 -15.29
N LEU A 417 3.88 -3.75 -15.70
CA LEU A 417 4.18 -4.82 -14.75
C LEU A 417 5.49 -4.54 -14.02
N ILE A 418 5.48 -4.81 -12.72
CA ILE A 418 6.70 -4.85 -11.92
C ILE A 418 7.16 -6.30 -11.78
N THR A 419 8.47 -6.50 -11.62
CA THR A 419 9.02 -7.81 -11.28
C THR A 419 9.04 -7.97 -9.76
N TYR A 420 8.46 -9.05 -9.25
CA TYR A 420 8.53 -9.47 -7.85
C TYR A 420 9.14 -10.85 -7.77
N ASN A 421 10.03 -11.07 -6.80
CA ASN A 421 10.72 -12.35 -6.66
C ASN A 421 10.00 -13.23 -5.63
N ILE A 422 9.36 -14.30 -6.12
CA ILE A 422 8.91 -15.40 -5.27
C ILE A 422 10.12 -16.32 -5.08
N LYS A 423 10.89 -16.06 -4.01
CA LYS A 423 12.17 -16.73 -3.74
C LYS A 423 13.13 -16.64 -4.94
N GLN A 424 13.36 -17.72 -5.69
CA GLN A 424 14.26 -17.72 -6.86
C GLN A 424 13.53 -17.48 -8.20
N ILE A 425 12.20 -17.46 -8.20
CA ILE A 425 11.40 -17.32 -9.42
C ILE A 425 10.90 -15.86 -9.52
N PRO A 426 11.40 -15.07 -10.49
CA PRO A 426 10.83 -13.76 -10.77
C PRO A 426 9.48 -13.92 -11.47
N ILE A 427 8.47 -13.21 -10.97
CA ILE A 427 7.15 -13.10 -11.58
C ILE A 427 6.86 -11.64 -11.91
N SER A 428 6.10 -11.41 -12.97
CA SER A 428 5.52 -10.12 -13.33
C SER A 428 4.12 -9.99 -12.77
N LEU A 429 3.79 -8.83 -12.22
CA LEU A 429 2.46 -8.50 -11.69
C LEU A 429 2.15 -7.03 -11.94
N PRO A 430 0.86 -6.65 -11.98
CA PRO A 430 0.44 -5.25 -11.99
C PRO A 430 1.08 -4.46 -10.84
N CYS A 431 1.38 -3.18 -11.07
CA CYS A 431 2.04 -2.33 -10.07
C CYS A 431 1.21 -2.12 -8.80
N ASP A 432 -0.11 -2.28 -8.88
CA ASP A 432 -1.09 -2.17 -7.81
C ASP A 432 -1.50 -3.52 -7.21
N HIS A 433 -0.93 -4.63 -7.70
CA HIS A 433 -1.23 -5.97 -7.18
C HIS A 433 -0.88 -6.04 -5.67
N PRO A 434 -1.74 -6.62 -4.81
CA PRO A 434 -1.61 -6.46 -3.37
C PRO A 434 -0.61 -7.43 -2.73
N LEU A 435 -0.17 -8.46 -3.46
CA LEU A 435 0.78 -9.47 -2.97
C LEU A 435 2.05 -8.90 -2.31
N PRO A 436 2.78 -7.92 -2.90
CA PRO A 436 3.96 -7.35 -2.25
C PRO A 436 3.62 -6.63 -0.93
N TYR A 437 2.45 -5.97 -0.86
CA TYR A 437 1.95 -5.35 0.36
C TYR A 437 1.63 -6.41 1.42
N TYR A 438 0.89 -7.46 1.06
CA TYR A 438 0.51 -8.51 2.02
C TYR A 438 1.72 -9.30 2.52
N GLN A 439 2.65 -9.70 1.65
CA GLN A 439 3.85 -10.43 2.08
C GLN A 439 4.84 -9.56 2.88
N SER A 440 4.88 -8.24 2.65
CA SER A 440 5.71 -7.33 3.47
C SER A 440 5.09 -7.08 4.85
N ARG A 441 3.76 -6.97 4.93
CA ARG A 441 3.03 -6.75 6.19
C ARG A 441 2.87 -8.01 7.02
N PHE A 442 2.56 -9.13 6.38
CA PHE A 442 2.24 -10.41 7.01
C PHE A 442 3.22 -11.47 6.52
N ARG A 443 4.26 -11.71 7.33
CA ARG A 443 5.38 -12.58 6.96
C ARG A 443 4.94 -13.98 6.53
N LEU A 444 3.83 -14.50 7.04
CA LEU A 444 3.36 -15.87 6.77
C LEU A 444 2.34 -15.97 5.63
N TYR A 445 1.91 -14.82 5.07
CA TYR A 445 0.89 -14.76 4.03
C TYR A 445 1.31 -15.55 2.78
N ASP A 446 0.42 -16.43 2.32
CA ASP A 446 0.59 -17.33 1.18
C ASP A 446 1.87 -18.21 1.22
N LYS A 447 2.37 -18.55 2.42
CA LYS A 447 3.58 -19.40 2.55
C LYS A 447 3.29 -20.81 3.03
N PHE A 448 2.18 -21.03 3.73
CA PHE A 448 1.86 -22.34 4.31
C PHE A 448 1.78 -23.45 3.26
N ILE A 449 1.19 -23.15 2.11
CA ILE A 449 0.97 -24.12 1.04
C ILE A 449 2.27 -24.74 0.51
N SER A 450 3.37 -23.99 0.54
CA SER A 450 4.67 -24.49 0.10
C SER A 450 5.24 -25.58 1.00
N VAL A 451 4.97 -25.51 2.31
CA VAL A 451 5.33 -26.58 3.25
C VAL A 451 4.48 -27.81 3.00
N VAL A 452 3.18 -27.64 2.71
CA VAL A 452 2.32 -28.77 2.31
C VAL A 452 2.87 -29.42 1.03
N ALA A 453 3.20 -28.61 0.01
CA ALA A 453 3.74 -29.07 -1.26
C ALA A 453 5.04 -29.88 -1.11
N LYS A 454 5.93 -29.48 -0.18
CA LYS A 454 7.18 -30.18 0.12
C LYS A 454 6.98 -31.62 0.59
N TYR A 455 5.90 -31.89 1.30
CA TYR A 455 5.60 -33.21 1.88
C TYR A 455 4.66 -34.06 1.02
N LEU A 456 4.28 -33.59 -0.18
CA LEU A 456 3.44 -34.37 -1.08
C LEU A 456 4.13 -35.69 -1.48
N PRO A 457 3.41 -36.82 -1.39
CA PRO A 457 3.96 -38.10 -1.81
C PRO A 457 3.94 -38.22 -3.33
N ASN A 458 4.86 -39.02 -3.88
CA ASN A 458 4.95 -39.37 -5.30
C ASN A 458 5.04 -38.17 -6.27
N SER A 459 6.25 -37.83 -6.70
CA SER A 459 6.52 -36.69 -7.58
C SER A 459 5.95 -36.79 -9.00
N GLN A 460 5.40 -37.95 -9.40
CA GLN A 460 4.79 -38.13 -10.73
C GLN A 460 3.29 -37.77 -10.73
N ASP A 461 2.65 -37.76 -9.56
CA ASP A 461 1.24 -37.38 -9.43
C ASP A 461 1.10 -35.86 -9.58
N PHE A 462 0.01 -35.38 -10.17
CA PHE A 462 -0.15 -33.96 -10.50
C PHE A 462 -0.85 -33.15 -9.41
N ILE A 463 -0.54 -31.86 -9.39
CA ILE A 463 -1.19 -30.86 -8.55
C ILE A 463 -2.18 -30.07 -9.41
N ILE A 464 -3.31 -29.67 -8.83
CA ILE A 464 -4.26 -28.74 -9.45
C ILE A 464 -4.28 -27.46 -8.62
N ASP A 465 -4.07 -26.32 -9.28
CA ASP A 465 -4.17 -24.95 -8.73
C ASP A 465 -5.29 -24.22 -9.47
N ILE A 466 -6.48 -24.19 -8.87
CA ILE A 466 -7.66 -23.48 -9.41
C ILE A 466 -7.71 -22.08 -8.80
N GLY A 467 -7.87 -21.07 -9.65
CA GLY A 467 -7.68 -19.68 -9.25
C GLY A 467 -6.19 -19.34 -9.15
N ALA A 468 -5.41 -19.79 -10.14
CA ALA A 468 -3.97 -19.61 -10.14
C ALA A 468 -3.54 -18.14 -10.33
N ASN A 469 -4.45 -17.24 -10.70
CA ASN A 469 -4.25 -15.81 -10.88
C ASN A 469 -3.02 -15.52 -11.77
N ILE A 470 -1.97 -14.88 -11.22
CA ILE A 470 -0.73 -14.57 -11.92
C ILE A 470 0.35 -15.67 -11.80
N GLY A 471 0.02 -16.78 -11.12
CA GLY A 471 0.89 -17.94 -10.93
C GLY A 471 1.91 -17.81 -9.80
N ASP A 472 1.70 -16.92 -8.82
CA ASP A 472 2.58 -16.70 -7.68
C ASP A 472 2.63 -17.89 -6.72
N THR A 473 1.47 -18.46 -6.34
CA THR A 473 1.42 -19.68 -5.52
C THR A 473 2.05 -20.87 -6.25
N THR A 474 1.77 -21.01 -7.56
CA THR A 474 2.44 -22.03 -8.41
C THR A 474 3.96 -21.81 -8.46
N ALA A 475 4.44 -20.58 -8.63
CA ALA A 475 5.87 -20.26 -8.62
C ALA A 475 6.52 -20.62 -7.28
N LEU A 476 5.79 -20.48 -6.17
CA LEU A 476 6.28 -20.95 -4.89
C LEU A 476 6.34 -22.49 -4.85
N MET A 477 5.25 -23.19 -5.19
CA MET A 477 5.21 -24.67 -5.18
C MET A 477 6.27 -25.34 -6.06
N LEU A 478 6.59 -24.75 -7.23
CA LEU A 478 7.62 -25.25 -8.15
C LEU A 478 9.01 -25.39 -7.49
N GLN A 479 9.27 -24.63 -6.43
CA GLN A 479 10.54 -24.61 -5.69
C GLN A 479 10.59 -25.61 -4.53
N TYR A 480 9.47 -26.22 -4.15
CA TYR A 480 9.36 -27.13 -3.01
C TYR A 480 8.97 -28.55 -3.39
N CYS A 481 8.36 -28.74 -4.56
CA CYS A 481 8.03 -30.07 -5.09
C CYS A 481 8.50 -30.21 -6.54
N SER A 482 8.55 -31.46 -7.03
CA SER A 482 8.88 -31.79 -8.42
C SER A 482 7.64 -32.19 -9.25
N ASN A 483 6.46 -32.24 -8.64
CA ASN A 483 5.20 -32.62 -9.26
C ASN A 483 4.82 -31.72 -10.45
N PRO A 484 4.18 -32.26 -11.50
CA PRO A 484 3.53 -31.45 -12.53
C PRO A 484 2.33 -30.70 -11.94
N ILE A 485 2.07 -29.48 -12.41
CA ILE A 485 1.03 -28.58 -11.88
C ILE A 485 0.10 -28.14 -13.01
N LEU A 486 -1.19 -28.43 -12.88
CA LEU A 486 -2.26 -27.90 -13.70
C LEU A 486 -2.76 -26.60 -13.08
N CYS A 487 -2.54 -25.48 -13.76
CA CYS A 487 -2.98 -24.16 -13.33
C CYS A 487 -4.22 -23.75 -14.12
N VAL A 488 -5.30 -23.41 -13.43
CA VAL A 488 -6.56 -22.96 -14.03
C VAL A 488 -6.85 -21.53 -13.59
N GLU A 489 -7.02 -20.63 -14.55
CA GLU A 489 -7.37 -19.22 -14.30
C GLU A 489 -8.51 -18.79 -15.24
N ALA A 490 -9.57 -18.21 -14.70
CA ALA A 490 -10.75 -17.83 -15.47
C ALA A 490 -10.56 -16.50 -16.19
N ASP A 491 -9.92 -15.52 -15.56
CA ASP A 491 -9.68 -14.20 -16.15
C ASP A 491 -8.58 -14.25 -17.21
N LYS A 492 -8.86 -13.70 -18.39
CA LYS A 492 -7.94 -13.75 -19.53
C LYS A 492 -6.69 -12.90 -19.34
N GLU A 493 -6.76 -11.83 -18.55
CA GLU A 493 -5.63 -10.94 -18.29
C GLU A 493 -4.67 -11.60 -17.32
N PHE A 494 -5.17 -12.08 -16.17
CA PHE A 494 -4.36 -12.83 -15.22
C PHE A 494 -3.82 -14.12 -15.83
N PHE A 495 -4.61 -14.84 -16.62
CA PHE A 495 -4.12 -15.98 -17.38
C PHE A 495 -2.95 -15.62 -18.31
N SER A 496 -3.01 -14.46 -18.98
CA SER A 496 -1.92 -14.00 -19.86
C SER A 496 -0.64 -13.66 -19.08
N ILE A 497 -0.79 -13.08 -17.87
CA ILE A 497 0.34 -12.80 -16.97
C ILE A 497 0.93 -14.09 -16.41
N MET A 498 0.10 -15.03 -15.96
CA MET A 498 0.52 -16.36 -15.53
C MET A 498 1.26 -17.11 -16.65
N GLU A 499 0.74 -17.05 -17.88
CA GLU A 499 1.39 -17.68 -19.04
C GLU A 499 2.80 -17.11 -19.27
N HIS A 500 2.97 -15.80 -19.08
CA HIS A 500 4.27 -15.15 -19.13
C HIS A 500 5.20 -15.60 -17.99
N ASN A 501 4.71 -15.54 -16.75
CA ASN A 501 5.46 -15.87 -15.54
C ASN A 501 5.95 -17.33 -15.54
N LEU A 502 5.08 -18.24 -15.95
CA LEU A 502 5.35 -19.68 -15.95
C LEU A 502 5.91 -20.20 -17.28
N SER A 503 6.24 -19.31 -18.23
CA SER A 503 6.74 -19.67 -19.56
C SER A 503 7.99 -20.57 -19.55
N LYS A 504 8.90 -20.36 -18.59
CA LYS A 504 10.11 -21.19 -18.41
C LYS A 504 9.82 -22.56 -17.80
N TYR A 505 8.64 -22.74 -17.21
CA TYR A 505 8.24 -23.91 -16.45
C TYR A 505 7.19 -24.77 -17.15
N ARG A 506 6.90 -24.53 -18.44
CA ARG A 506 5.91 -25.32 -19.23
C ARG A 506 6.20 -26.81 -19.34
N HIS A 507 7.42 -27.24 -19.04
CA HIS A 507 7.76 -28.67 -18.93
C HIS A 507 7.16 -29.33 -17.67
N ARG A 508 6.70 -28.52 -16.71
CA ARG A 508 6.06 -28.92 -15.45
C ARG A 508 4.68 -28.31 -15.24
N THR A 509 4.30 -27.29 -16.02
CA THR A 509 3.01 -26.62 -15.87
C THR A 509 2.11 -26.84 -17.08
N VAL A 510 0.84 -27.14 -16.82
CA VAL A 510 -0.25 -27.16 -17.81
C VAL A 510 -1.15 -25.98 -17.50
N LEU A 511 -1.37 -25.08 -18.45
CA LEU A 511 -2.12 -23.84 -18.21
C LEU A 511 -3.46 -23.90 -18.95
N VAL A 512 -4.55 -23.68 -18.23
CA VAL A 512 -5.92 -23.71 -18.78
C VAL A 512 -6.65 -22.42 -18.43
N ASN A 513 -7.13 -21.70 -19.46
CA ASN A 513 -8.03 -20.56 -19.24
C ASN A 513 -9.47 -21.05 -19.22
N SER A 514 -10.04 -21.24 -18.04
CA SER A 514 -11.39 -21.79 -17.90
C SER A 514 -12.01 -21.38 -16.57
N PHE A 515 -13.33 -21.16 -16.57
CA PHE A 515 -14.13 -21.02 -15.36
C PHE A 515 -14.59 -22.42 -14.93
N VAL A 516 -14.25 -22.83 -13.71
CA VAL A 516 -14.56 -24.19 -13.23
C VAL A 516 -15.92 -24.20 -12.54
N SER A 517 -16.84 -25.03 -13.01
CA SER A 517 -18.14 -25.25 -12.35
C SER A 517 -18.71 -26.65 -12.64
N GLY A 518 -19.78 -27.03 -11.93
CA GLY A 518 -20.45 -28.32 -12.14
C GLY A 518 -21.30 -28.43 -13.42
N ASN A 519 -21.58 -27.31 -14.08
CA ASN A 519 -22.44 -27.23 -15.27
C ASN A 519 -21.64 -26.71 -16.48
N ASP A 520 -22.14 -26.93 -17.70
CA ASP A 520 -21.49 -26.42 -18.93
C ASP A 520 -21.59 -24.89 -19.09
N TYR A 521 -22.55 -24.29 -18.36
CA TYR A 521 -22.84 -22.86 -18.37
C TYR A 521 -23.27 -22.41 -16.98
N LYS A 522 -22.85 -21.21 -16.58
CA LYS A 522 -23.30 -20.60 -15.34
C LYS A 522 -23.58 -19.10 -15.47
N ASN A 523 -24.63 -18.67 -14.80
CA ASN A 523 -25.07 -17.28 -14.66
C ASN A 523 -24.20 -16.53 -13.64
N VAL A 524 -23.02 -16.08 -14.06
CA VAL A 524 -22.04 -15.40 -13.19
C VAL A 524 -21.40 -14.21 -13.90
N GLU A 525 -21.14 -13.16 -13.13
CA GLU A 525 -20.36 -11.98 -13.53
C GLU A 525 -19.01 -12.01 -12.80
N LEU A 526 -17.92 -11.84 -13.54
CA LEU A 526 -16.56 -11.76 -13.00
C LEU A 526 -16.24 -10.30 -12.67
N VAL A 527 -16.24 -9.96 -11.40
CA VAL A 527 -15.99 -8.60 -10.90
C VAL A 527 -14.53 -8.49 -10.47
N LYS A 528 -13.78 -7.58 -11.13
CA LYS A 528 -12.38 -7.30 -10.79
C LYS A 528 -12.28 -6.34 -9.60
N SER A 529 -11.42 -6.65 -8.64
CA SER A 529 -11.09 -5.77 -7.53
C SER A 529 -9.62 -5.93 -7.14
N LYS A 530 -8.84 -4.84 -7.22
CA LYS A 530 -7.46 -4.73 -6.67
C LYS A 530 -6.58 -5.99 -6.81
N GLY A 531 -6.47 -6.54 -8.01
CA GLY A 531 -5.60 -7.70 -8.29
C GLY A 531 -6.24 -9.08 -8.14
N THR A 532 -7.53 -9.17 -7.82
CA THR A 532 -8.29 -10.42 -7.80
C THR A 532 -9.59 -10.31 -8.62
N VAL A 533 -10.15 -11.46 -9.02
CA VAL A 533 -11.42 -11.54 -9.74
C VAL A 533 -12.38 -12.41 -8.94
N ARG A 534 -13.50 -11.82 -8.51
CA ARG A 534 -14.58 -12.51 -7.80
C ARG A 534 -15.71 -12.87 -8.75
N ALA A 535 -16.24 -14.07 -8.65
CA ALA A 535 -17.46 -14.47 -9.36
C ALA A 535 -18.70 -14.13 -8.50
N ILE A 536 -19.66 -13.41 -9.09
CA ILE A 536 -20.94 -13.07 -8.45
C ILE A 536 -22.08 -13.64 -9.30
N GLU A 537 -23.07 -14.28 -8.69
CA GLU A 537 -24.26 -14.77 -9.43
C GLU A 537 -24.99 -13.59 -10.09
N SER A 538 -25.27 -13.71 -11.40
CA SER A 538 -25.88 -12.64 -12.21
C SER A 538 -26.91 -13.22 -13.17
N GLU A 539 -28.14 -12.70 -13.17
CA GLU A 539 -29.24 -13.21 -14.00
C GLU A 539 -29.01 -13.03 -15.50
N ASN A 540 -28.12 -12.12 -15.90
CA ASN A 540 -27.99 -11.65 -17.29
C ASN A 540 -26.66 -12.05 -17.97
N ASN A 541 -25.75 -12.74 -17.28
CA ASN A 541 -24.42 -13.08 -17.82
C ASN A 541 -24.16 -14.59 -17.76
N ILE A 542 -24.28 -15.28 -18.90
CA ILE A 542 -23.94 -16.70 -19.03
C ILE A 542 -22.45 -16.85 -19.40
N VAL A 543 -21.67 -17.41 -18.50
CA VAL A 543 -20.27 -17.79 -18.74
C VAL A 543 -20.20 -19.28 -19.03
N LYS A 544 -19.51 -19.66 -20.11
CA LYS A 544 -19.19 -21.06 -20.39
C LYS A 544 -18.25 -21.57 -19.29
N SER A 545 -18.56 -22.73 -18.73
CA SER A 545 -17.75 -23.35 -17.69
C SER A 545 -17.39 -24.78 -18.04
N ASP A 546 -16.22 -25.23 -17.60
CA ASP A 546 -15.80 -26.62 -17.73
C ASP A 546 -15.81 -27.30 -16.36
N SER A 547 -16.30 -28.54 -16.31
CA SER A 547 -16.16 -29.35 -15.10
C SER A 547 -14.70 -29.74 -14.88
N LEU A 548 -14.30 -29.87 -13.61
CA LEU A 548 -12.94 -30.31 -13.26
C LEU A 548 -12.58 -31.64 -13.92
N LYS A 549 -13.56 -32.56 -14.01
CA LYS A 549 -13.41 -33.84 -14.70
C LYS A 549 -13.10 -33.68 -16.19
N SER A 550 -13.78 -32.75 -16.88
CA SER A 550 -13.52 -32.43 -18.29
C SER A 550 -12.10 -31.89 -18.46
N ILE A 551 -11.67 -30.97 -17.60
CA ILE A 551 -10.33 -30.37 -17.66
C ILE A 551 -9.24 -31.45 -17.47
N ILE A 552 -9.38 -32.34 -16.49
CA ILE A 552 -8.42 -33.42 -16.24
C ILE A 552 -8.33 -34.36 -17.46
N ASN A 553 -9.48 -34.80 -17.99
CA ASN A 553 -9.55 -35.70 -19.14
C ASN A 553 -8.95 -35.09 -20.40
N ASN A 554 -9.26 -33.82 -20.70
CA ASN A 554 -8.79 -33.13 -21.89
C ASN A 554 -7.26 -32.93 -21.89
N ASN A 555 -6.63 -32.93 -20.71
CA ASN A 555 -5.19 -32.78 -20.56
C ASN A 555 -4.45 -34.10 -20.32
N ASN A 556 -5.14 -35.25 -20.37
CA ASN A 556 -4.57 -36.59 -20.16
C ASN A 556 -3.75 -36.71 -18.87
N LEU A 557 -4.27 -36.16 -17.77
CA LEU A 557 -3.59 -36.19 -16.46
C LEU A 557 -4.06 -37.40 -15.66
N ASP A 558 -3.12 -38.18 -15.12
CA ASP A 558 -3.41 -39.45 -14.43
C ASP A 558 -3.99 -39.23 -13.03
N ARG A 559 -3.14 -39.07 -12.01
CA ARG A 559 -3.56 -39.03 -10.59
C ARG A 559 -3.30 -37.67 -9.96
N CYS A 560 -4.36 -37.02 -9.48
CA CYS A 560 -4.26 -35.80 -8.69
C CYS A 560 -3.86 -36.14 -7.24
N ILE A 561 -2.81 -35.49 -6.72
CA ILE A 561 -2.36 -35.65 -5.33
C ILE A 561 -2.71 -34.46 -4.43
N PHE A 562 -2.85 -33.27 -5.00
CA PHE A 562 -3.16 -32.04 -4.29
C PHE A 562 -4.08 -31.18 -5.15
N LEU A 563 -5.20 -30.73 -4.58
CA LEU A 563 -6.17 -29.85 -5.22
C LEU A 563 -6.31 -28.59 -4.36
N LYS A 564 -5.82 -27.48 -4.89
CA LYS A 564 -6.06 -26.12 -4.37
C LYS A 564 -7.23 -25.51 -5.13
N THR A 565 -8.15 -24.91 -4.38
CA THR A 565 -9.07 -23.90 -4.88
C THR A 565 -8.80 -22.60 -4.13
N ASP A 566 -8.80 -21.49 -4.84
CA ASP A 566 -8.63 -20.17 -4.26
C ASP A 566 -9.32 -19.18 -5.19
N THR A 567 -10.63 -19.09 -5.04
CA THR A 567 -11.50 -18.49 -6.03
C THR A 567 -12.46 -17.53 -5.35
N ASP A 568 -11.96 -16.52 -4.62
CA ASP A 568 -12.69 -15.39 -4.02
C ASP A 568 -14.22 -15.63 -3.83
N GLY A 569 -14.58 -16.63 -3.02
CA GLY A 569 -15.97 -16.94 -2.67
C GLY A 569 -16.71 -17.98 -3.54
N PHE A 570 -16.01 -18.75 -4.39
CA PHE A 570 -16.59 -19.80 -5.24
C PHE A 570 -16.08 -21.23 -4.92
N ASP A 571 -15.19 -21.34 -3.94
CA ASP A 571 -14.50 -22.57 -3.54
C ASP A 571 -15.44 -23.71 -3.15
N PHE A 572 -16.46 -23.42 -2.35
CA PHE A 572 -17.40 -24.44 -1.90
C PHE A 572 -18.12 -25.11 -3.06
N GLU A 573 -18.49 -24.35 -4.08
CA GLU A 573 -19.18 -24.90 -5.25
C GLU A 573 -18.26 -25.75 -6.11
N ILE A 574 -17.03 -25.31 -6.34
CA ILE A 574 -16.03 -26.08 -7.08
C ILE A 574 -15.79 -27.41 -6.38
N LEU A 575 -15.63 -27.41 -5.06
CA LEU A 575 -15.42 -28.64 -4.28
C LEU A 575 -16.65 -29.55 -4.28
N LEU A 576 -17.86 -29.01 -4.07
CA LEU A 576 -19.10 -29.79 -4.07
C LEU A 576 -19.39 -30.40 -5.45
N SER A 577 -19.22 -29.63 -6.52
CA SER A 577 -19.39 -30.13 -7.89
C SER A 577 -18.32 -31.13 -8.32
N SER A 578 -17.17 -31.13 -7.63
CA SER A 578 -16.03 -32.01 -7.91
C SER A 578 -15.96 -33.22 -6.97
N ILE A 579 -16.99 -33.51 -6.17
CA ILE A 579 -16.93 -34.57 -5.14
C ILE A 579 -16.58 -35.96 -5.70
N ASP A 580 -17.06 -36.29 -6.91
CA ASP A 580 -16.73 -37.55 -7.59
C ASP A 580 -15.24 -37.63 -7.97
N VAL A 581 -14.67 -36.52 -8.44
CA VAL A 581 -13.24 -36.40 -8.76
C VAL A 581 -12.41 -36.50 -7.47
N ILE A 582 -12.83 -35.82 -6.40
CA ILE A 582 -12.17 -35.89 -5.09
C ILE A 582 -12.20 -37.33 -4.55
N LYS A 583 -13.33 -38.03 -4.67
CA LYS A 583 -13.46 -39.43 -4.28
C LYS A 583 -12.54 -40.34 -5.09
N GLU A 584 -12.48 -40.15 -6.41
CA GLU A 584 -11.69 -40.96 -7.34
C GLU A 584 -10.18 -40.82 -7.07
N HIS A 585 -9.66 -39.60 -7.01
CA HIS A 585 -8.22 -39.37 -6.86
C HIS A 585 -7.77 -39.38 -5.38
N SER A 586 -8.68 -39.07 -4.46
CA SER A 586 -8.43 -38.85 -3.03
C SER A 586 -7.21 -37.93 -2.79
N PRO A 587 -7.21 -36.68 -3.32
CA PRO A 587 -6.11 -35.72 -3.15
C PRO A 587 -6.11 -35.09 -1.76
N ILE A 588 -5.02 -34.48 -1.34
CA ILE A 588 -5.05 -33.51 -0.24
C ILE A 588 -5.75 -32.25 -0.77
N LEU A 589 -6.70 -31.70 -0.02
CA LEU A 589 -7.48 -30.52 -0.44
C LEU A 589 -6.94 -29.28 0.27
N TYR A 590 -6.87 -28.15 -0.43
CA TYR A 590 -6.60 -26.83 0.11
C TYR A 590 -7.68 -25.88 -0.43
N TRP A 591 -8.33 -25.09 0.42
CA TRP A 591 -9.25 -24.06 -0.05
C TRP A 591 -9.29 -22.84 0.84
N GLU A 592 -9.64 -21.70 0.23
CA GLU A 592 -10.02 -20.48 0.94
C GLU A 592 -11.45 -20.63 1.47
N ASN A 593 -11.60 -20.60 2.79
CA ASN A 593 -12.87 -20.76 3.49
C ASN A 593 -13.39 -19.39 3.94
N GLU A 594 -14.14 -18.73 3.05
CA GLU A 594 -14.82 -17.46 3.28
C GLU A 594 -16.24 -17.70 3.82
N ILE A 595 -16.53 -17.23 5.04
CA ILE A 595 -17.87 -17.29 5.64
C ILE A 595 -18.38 -15.86 5.77
N SER A 596 -19.33 -15.48 4.91
CA SER A 596 -19.92 -14.13 4.86
C SER A 596 -21.39 -14.09 5.27
N SER A 597 -22.05 -15.24 5.28
CA SER A 597 -23.49 -15.37 5.53
C SER A 597 -23.86 -16.69 6.21
N LEU A 598 -25.11 -16.80 6.67
CA LEU A 598 -25.69 -18.07 7.14
C LEU A 598 -25.77 -19.13 6.04
N LYS A 599 -25.91 -18.70 4.78
CA LYS A 599 -25.93 -19.63 3.63
C LYS A 599 -24.56 -20.30 3.48
N ASP A 600 -23.48 -19.54 3.65
CA ASP A 600 -22.11 -20.06 3.52
C ASP A 600 -21.80 -21.10 4.61
N THR A 601 -22.27 -20.89 5.84
CA THR A 601 -22.08 -21.88 6.91
C THR A 601 -22.83 -23.18 6.65
N GLU A 602 -24.03 -23.13 6.06
CA GLU A 602 -24.79 -24.31 5.66
C GLU A 602 -24.10 -25.07 4.52
N ILE A 603 -23.61 -24.35 3.50
CA ILE A 603 -22.87 -24.94 2.37
C ILE A 603 -21.56 -25.58 2.87
N ALA A 604 -20.79 -24.87 3.70
CA ALA A 604 -19.57 -25.39 4.29
C ALA A 604 -19.82 -26.66 5.11
N LYS A 605 -20.92 -26.69 5.88
CA LYS A 605 -21.31 -27.88 6.64
C LYS A 605 -21.63 -29.06 5.72
N ASN A 606 -22.40 -28.85 4.65
CA ASN A 606 -22.68 -29.89 3.65
C ASN A 606 -21.39 -30.43 3.02
N LEU A 607 -20.43 -29.55 2.66
CA LEU A 607 -19.14 -29.97 2.14
C LEU A 607 -18.39 -30.86 3.16
N LEU A 608 -18.31 -30.45 4.42
CA LEU A 608 -17.64 -31.24 5.47
C LEU A 608 -18.30 -32.60 5.69
N GLU A 609 -19.64 -32.67 5.64
CA GLU A 609 -20.39 -33.92 5.73
C GLU A 609 -20.05 -34.85 4.55
N GLN A 610 -20.05 -34.33 3.32
CA GLN A 610 -19.68 -35.12 2.13
C GLN A 610 -18.23 -35.60 2.19
N LEU A 611 -17.29 -34.73 2.55
CA LEU A 611 -15.87 -35.08 2.71
C LEU A 611 -15.67 -36.19 3.76
N SER A 612 -16.42 -36.15 4.86
CA SER A 612 -16.42 -37.21 5.88
C SER A 612 -16.83 -38.57 5.30
N THR A 613 -17.86 -38.61 4.42
CA THR A 613 -18.29 -39.86 3.77
C THR A 613 -17.25 -40.48 2.84
N ILE A 614 -16.26 -39.69 2.39
CA ILE A 614 -15.16 -40.13 1.53
C ILE A 614 -13.80 -40.14 2.27
N ASN A 615 -13.82 -40.31 3.60
CA ASN A 615 -12.67 -40.51 4.48
C ASN A 615 -11.72 -39.30 4.65
N TYR A 616 -12.26 -38.07 4.64
CA TYR A 616 -11.52 -36.88 5.06
C TYR A 616 -11.87 -36.55 6.50
N GLU A 617 -10.99 -36.91 7.42
CA GLU A 617 -11.27 -36.84 8.86
C GLU A 617 -10.38 -35.81 9.58
N LYS A 618 -9.31 -35.36 8.93
CA LYS A 618 -8.27 -34.54 9.54
C LYS A 618 -8.04 -33.25 8.77
N TYR A 619 -7.99 -32.15 9.52
CA TYR A 619 -7.89 -30.80 8.99
C TYR A 619 -6.75 -30.04 9.64
N ILE A 620 -6.15 -29.14 8.87
CA ILE A 620 -5.32 -28.04 9.35
C ILE A 620 -6.04 -26.76 8.96
N VAL A 621 -6.10 -25.78 9.87
CA VAL A 621 -6.72 -24.48 9.59
C VAL A 621 -5.75 -23.37 9.94
N MET A 622 -5.54 -22.46 8.99
CA MET A 622 -4.78 -21.22 9.16
C MET A 622 -5.74 -20.03 9.11
N ASP A 623 -5.39 -18.92 9.76
CA ASP A 623 -6.00 -17.63 9.45
C ASP A 623 -5.50 -17.11 8.09
N ASN A 624 -6.19 -16.11 7.52
CA ASN A 624 -5.82 -15.48 6.24
C ASN A 624 -4.45 -14.77 6.24
N PHE A 625 -3.73 -14.75 7.36
CA PHE A 625 -2.36 -14.21 7.45
C PHE A 625 -1.30 -15.31 7.54
N GLY A 626 -1.71 -16.58 7.51
CA GLY A 626 -0.87 -17.76 7.56
C GLY A 626 -0.54 -18.25 8.96
N ASN A 627 -1.23 -17.80 10.02
CA ASN A 627 -1.04 -18.32 11.38
C ASN A 627 -1.90 -19.56 11.63
N PRO A 628 -1.37 -20.61 12.26
CA PRO A 628 -2.13 -21.81 12.56
C PRO A 628 -3.17 -21.59 13.66
N LEU A 629 -4.43 -21.89 13.36
CA LEU A 629 -5.50 -22.01 14.37
C LEU A 629 -5.45 -23.40 15.03
N PHE A 630 -5.31 -24.46 14.23
CA PHE A 630 -5.06 -25.81 14.74
C PHE A 630 -4.45 -26.75 13.67
N TYR A 631 -3.83 -27.83 14.15
CA TYR A 631 -3.33 -28.95 13.34
C TYR A 631 -4.02 -30.26 13.73
N GLY A 632 -4.48 -31.03 12.74
CA GLY A 632 -5.02 -32.38 12.95
C GLY A 632 -6.40 -32.42 13.64
N GLY A 633 -7.17 -31.34 13.53
CA GLY A 633 -8.55 -31.27 14.04
C GLY A 633 -9.54 -32.03 13.15
N SER A 634 -10.79 -32.07 13.58
CA SER A 634 -11.91 -32.72 12.88
C SER A 634 -12.82 -31.70 12.18
N SER A 635 -13.79 -32.17 11.39
CA SER A 635 -14.82 -31.30 10.79
C SER A 635 -15.56 -30.46 11.84
N PHE A 636 -15.80 -31.03 13.03
CA PHE A 636 -16.38 -30.30 14.16
C PHE A 636 -15.57 -29.06 14.55
N ASN A 637 -14.23 -29.13 14.51
CA ASN A 637 -13.38 -27.97 14.79
C ASN A 637 -13.53 -26.89 13.71
N VAL A 638 -13.62 -27.29 12.43
CA VAL A 638 -13.86 -26.37 11.32
C VAL A 638 -15.22 -25.68 11.47
N GLU A 639 -16.28 -26.41 11.82
CA GLU A 639 -17.60 -25.84 12.06
C GLU A 639 -17.60 -24.79 13.19
N GLN A 640 -16.86 -25.02 14.27
CA GLN A 640 -16.71 -24.02 15.34
C GLN A 640 -16.01 -22.74 14.86
N ILE A 641 -15.00 -22.86 13.98
CA ILE A 641 -14.34 -21.71 13.37
C ILE A 641 -15.27 -20.98 12.40
N ASN A 642 -16.06 -21.70 11.61
CA ASN A 642 -17.06 -21.09 10.73
C ASN A 642 -18.11 -20.30 11.52
N GLN A 643 -18.57 -20.85 12.65
CA GLN A 643 -19.48 -20.13 13.54
C GLN A 643 -18.81 -18.89 14.17
N TYR A 644 -17.53 -18.97 14.49
CA TYR A 644 -16.75 -17.82 14.97
C TYR A 644 -16.64 -16.72 13.91
N LEU A 645 -16.33 -17.06 12.66
CA LEU A 645 -16.28 -16.11 11.54
C LEU A 645 -17.65 -15.43 11.33
N LEU A 646 -18.73 -16.19 11.34
CA LEU A 646 -20.08 -15.65 11.24
C LEU A 646 -20.42 -14.68 12.39
N ASN A 647 -20.07 -15.05 13.63
CA ASN A 647 -20.29 -14.19 14.81
C ASN A 647 -19.48 -12.88 14.74
N ASN A 648 -18.28 -12.91 14.15
CA ASN A 648 -17.44 -11.73 13.97
C ASN A 648 -18.08 -10.70 13.04
N ILE A 649 -18.82 -11.13 12.01
CA ILE A 649 -19.59 -10.24 11.14
C ILE A 649 -20.63 -9.44 11.94
N TYR A 650 -21.35 -10.12 12.84
CA TYR A 650 -22.36 -9.47 13.68
C TYR A 650 -21.76 -8.58 14.78
N THR A 651 -20.57 -8.89 15.27
CA THR A 651 -19.92 -8.15 16.36
C THR A 651 -18.92 -7.08 15.89
N GLN A 652 -18.59 -7.06 14.60
CA GLN A 652 -17.62 -6.16 13.96
C GLN A 652 -16.20 -6.22 14.56
N ASN A 653 -15.85 -7.35 15.19
CA ASN A 653 -14.57 -7.57 15.86
C ASN A 653 -13.78 -8.68 15.16
N ASN A 654 -13.22 -8.38 14.00
CA ASN A 654 -12.48 -9.36 13.20
C ASN A 654 -11.00 -9.37 13.62
N THR A 655 -10.51 -10.52 14.08
CA THR A 655 -9.05 -10.76 14.25
C THR A 655 -8.42 -11.22 12.94
N PHE A 656 -9.18 -11.96 12.13
CA PHE A 656 -8.90 -12.41 10.78
C PHE A 656 -10.24 -12.49 10.01
N TYR A 657 -10.19 -12.54 8.67
CA TYR A 657 -11.37 -12.37 7.80
C TYR A 657 -11.89 -13.69 7.22
N TYR A 658 -10.98 -14.58 6.87
CA TYR A 658 -11.26 -15.91 6.35
C TYR A 658 -10.16 -16.87 6.82
N THR A 659 -10.28 -18.14 6.47
CA THR A 659 -9.30 -19.16 6.84
C THR A 659 -8.88 -19.99 5.66
N ASP A 660 -7.61 -20.40 5.61
CA ASP A 660 -7.15 -21.43 4.70
C ASP A 660 -7.29 -22.80 5.35
N ILE A 661 -7.95 -23.74 4.67
CA ILE A 661 -8.19 -25.08 5.21
C ILE A 661 -7.49 -26.12 4.35
N VAL A 662 -6.79 -27.04 5.01
CA VAL A 662 -6.23 -28.24 4.38
C VAL A 662 -6.90 -29.48 4.94
N ALA A 663 -7.61 -30.22 4.09
CA ALA A 663 -8.23 -31.49 4.45
C ALA A 663 -7.42 -32.68 3.93
N PHE A 664 -7.20 -33.65 4.81
CA PHE A 664 -6.42 -34.84 4.52
C PHE A 664 -7.32 -36.07 4.43
N PRO A 665 -7.24 -36.85 3.35
CA PRO A 665 -7.80 -38.19 3.36
C PRO A 665 -7.03 -39.06 4.37
N SER A 666 -7.68 -40.05 5.00
CA SER A 666 -7.08 -40.82 6.10
C SER A 666 -5.68 -41.37 5.77
N LYS A 667 -5.44 -41.78 4.52
CA LYS A 667 -4.14 -42.27 4.03
C LYS A 667 -2.97 -41.27 4.13
N TYR A 668 -3.23 -39.96 4.17
CA TYR A 668 -2.21 -38.91 4.21
C TYR A 668 -2.17 -38.13 5.54
N SER A 669 -3.01 -38.51 6.50
CA SER A 669 -3.06 -37.87 7.83
C SER A 669 -1.73 -37.89 8.60
N TYR A 670 -0.84 -38.86 8.31
CA TYR A 670 0.49 -38.96 8.93
C TYR A 670 1.41 -37.76 8.59
N LEU A 671 1.16 -37.06 7.47
CA LEU A 671 1.94 -35.90 7.04
C LEU A 671 1.76 -34.68 7.95
N ILE A 672 0.62 -34.58 8.64
CA ILE A 672 0.26 -33.44 9.49
C ILE A 672 1.34 -33.16 10.55
N SER A 673 1.89 -34.21 11.15
CA SER A 673 2.94 -34.08 12.18
C SER A 673 4.23 -33.44 11.64
N HIS A 674 4.61 -33.78 10.41
CA HIS A 674 5.78 -33.26 9.73
C HIS A 674 5.57 -31.81 9.30
N ILE A 675 4.43 -31.52 8.67
CA ILE A 675 4.02 -30.17 8.25
C ILE A 675 3.96 -29.23 9.47
N MET A 676 3.34 -29.68 10.57
CA MET A 676 3.26 -28.92 11.82
C MET A 676 4.64 -28.62 12.39
N SER A 677 5.53 -29.61 12.44
CA SER A 677 6.87 -29.42 12.98
C SER A 677 7.66 -28.41 12.16
N GLU A 678 7.64 -28.53 10.83
CA GLU A 678 8.37 -27.65 9.93
C GLU A 678 7.81 -26.22 9.94
N TYR A 679 6.49 -26.06 9.80
CA TYR A 679 5.91 -24.73 9.74
C TYR A 679 6.07 -23.98 11.07
N ASN A 680 5.95 -24.67 12.21
CA ASN A 680 6.24 -24.04 13.51
C ASN A 680 7.73 -23.70 13.69
N HIS A 681 8.64 -24.45 13.07
CA HIS A 681 10.05 -24.09 13.05
C HIS A 681 10.29 -22.83 12.20
N PHE A 682 9.73 -22.78 11.00
CA PHE A 682 9.75 -21.61 10.12
C PHE A 682 9.15 -20.36 10.80
N ILE A 683 8.03 -20.51 11.52
CA ILE A 683 7.42 -19.42 12.27
C ILE A 683 8.41 -18.84 13.29
N LYS A 684 9.19 -19.68 13.97
CA LYS A 684 10.09 -19.26 15.07
C LYS A 684 11.42 -18.67 14.59
N ASN A 685 11.91 -19.06 13.41
CA ASN A 685 13.24 -18.65 12.94
C ASN A 685 13.28 -17.31 12.21
N TYR A 686 12.14 -16.60 12.08
CA TYR A 686 12.05 -15.32 11.36
C TYR A 686 12.55 -15.36 9.90
N GLU A 687 12.61 -16.56 9.31
CA GLU A 687 12.98 -16.73 7.90
C GLU A 687 11.92 -16.09 6.98
N VAL A 688 12.37 -15.66 5.80
CA VAL A 688 11.50 -15.02 4.79
C VAL A 688 10.66 -16.07 4.06
N TYR A 689 11.20 -17.25 3.78
CA TYR A 689 10.50 -18.37 3.14
C TYR A 689 10.78 -19.68 3.90
N PRO A 690 9.81 -20.62 3.96
CA PRO A 690 9.93 -21.88 4.71
C PRO A 690 10.90 -22.91 4.13
#